data_AF-L0L145-F1
#
_entry.id   AF-L0L145-F1
#
_cell.length_a   1.000
_cell.length_b   1.000
_cell.length_c   1.000
_cell.angle_alpha   90.00
_cell.angle_beta   90.00
_cell.angle_gamma   90.00
#
_symmetry.space_group_name_H-M   'P 1'
#
loop_
_entity.id
_entity.type
_entity.pdbx_description
1 polymer ?
#
loop_
_entity_poly.entity_id
_entity_poly.type
_entity_poly.pdbx_seq_one_letter_code
_entity_poly.pdbx_strand_id
1 'polypeptide(L)'
;MDFENTKVVVENIGGLKHIEADIIPGLNVIEQPNASGKTSFLRAFSLLLTPSGNNKDLEYILRSMSTEGFISVTDHNGNQIKKTISRNKNTITVAGDDLVTPEISLLVKRFAICGHDNEILSAVRLGQNLKSLIGTDNNIIERLKAEIRYKESNLTALTEDLNKDANAPHQKISTEKKRDALLKELSQLEEKYAALKKQHDSMASVGKETATKEKLNAKSTELQQIEFKINDSKKMIKNKNELIEKLSKEIQSLRRSIEQLGEVDKREIDKIKKEMQNIDYKIQKTISQQSTLDMTIQATKNVVRELEESPQTNTILDSLSDDSHVSCPVCGQDAGIRIIKKHIDELMEKRAKTQTTISKLESDKAVLSKKQDILIQKGSEITTAISVIKSKEATINNENGNISLISQAIEKLEDSKEKLNAEIKELSKSINDKVVNITIEIAKIKESIGQKKTAIENFNNEIKSYDAVIRGIDNKRLSVAEMKKDVENTKAELHKIELRIQEQFNQIIPEVYSILGFSSNISRISLEQNYDLMVSRKTDKDSIYRDMDSIKTLSKSELEVIGLAVMISGYIVNNLKEYFPYILLDELTFLDNKRLKALMDYMEKIAVSIILTKLPPETEKIGQRRIDIASDALT
;
A
#
# COMPACT_ATOMS: atom_id res chain seq x y z
N MET A 1 -4.81 13.48 -38.00
CA MET A 1 -4.02 12.63 -38.91
C MET A 1 -4.98 11.62 -39.52
N ASP A 2 -4.99 11.50 -40.83
CA ASP A 2 -5.81 10.51 -41.52
C ASP A 2 -5.00 9.24 -41.81
N PHE A 3 -5.46 8.09 -41.35
CA PHE A 3 -4.70 6.85 -41.39
C PHE A 3 -5.16 5.88 -42.49
N GLU A 4 -6.08 6.29 -43.38
CA GLU A 4 -6.52 5.41 -44.47
C GLU A 4 -5.37 5.05 -45.42
N ASN A 5 -4.59 6.04 -45.85
CA ASN A 5 -3.39 5.84 -46.66
C ASN A 5 -2.25 6.64 -46.07
N THR A 6 -1.20 5.97 -45.60
CA THR A 6 -0.03 6.65 -45.02
C THR A 6 1.28 6.16 -45.60
N LYS A 7 2.21 7.09 -45.78
CA LYS A 7 3.60 6.80 -46.08
C LYS A 7 4.40 6.81 -44.79
N VAL A 8 5.09 5.70 -44.50
CA VAL A 8 5.94 5.52 -43.33
C VAL A 8 7.39 5.49 -43.75
N VAL A 9 8.20 6.32 -43.11
CA VAL A 9 9.66 6.38 -43.31
C VAL A 9 10.33 6.13 -41.96
N VAL A 10 11.25 5.18 -41.92
CA VAL A 10 11.98 4.82 -40.70
C VAL A 10 13.48 4.79 -41.00
N GLU A 11 14.27 5.43 -40.14
CA GLU A 11 15.73 5.50 -40.26
C GLU A 11 16.42 5.16 -38.94
N ASN A 12 17.46 4.33 -38.99
CA ASN A 12 18.34 3.96 -37.87
C ASN A 12 17.60 3.42 -36.62
N ILE A 13 16.58 2.57 -36.81
CA ILE A 13 15.82 1.91 -35.73
C ILE A 13 16.12 0.40 -35.74
N GLY A 14 16.61 -0.12 -34.62
CA GLY A 14 16.95 -1.53 -34.45
C GLY A 14 17.97 -2.01 -35.48
N GLY A 15 17.59 -2.99 -36.30
CA GLY A 15 18.37 -3.47 -37.44
C GLY A 15 18.21 -2.64 -38.73
N LEU A 16 17.26 -1.71 -38.79
CA LEU A 16 16.91 -0.98 -40.02
C LEU A 16 17.81 0.24 -40.23
N LYS A 17 18.38 0.38 -41.44
CA LYS A 17 19.08 1.59 -41.88
C LYS A 17 18.11 2.66 -42.34
N HIS A 18 17.29 2.33 -43.34
CA HIS A 18 16.30 3.20 -43.96
C HIS A 18 15.22 2.34 -44.60
N ILE A 19 13.96 2.63 -44.38
CA ILE A 19 12.83 1.96 -45.05
C ILE A 19 11.73 2.98 -45.34
N GLU A 20 11.13 2.85 -46.52
CA GLU A 20 9.90 3.54 -46.90
C GLU A 20 8.82 2.50 -47.20
N ALA A 21 7.64 2.69 -46.61
CA ALA A 21 6.52 1.76 -46.74
C ALA A 21 5.21 2.53 -46.88
N ASP A 22 4.38 2.15 -47.85
CA ASP A 22 3.02 2.65 -47.96
C ASP A 22 2.06 1.68 -47.26
N ILE A 23 1.29 2.19 -46.31
CA ILE A 23 0.26 1.45 -45.59
C ILE A 23 -1.10 1.88 -46.14
N ILE A 24 -1.88 0.90 -46.58
CA ILE A 24 -3.24 1.10 -47.13
C ILE A 24 -4.27 0.37 -46.26
N PRO A 25 -5.58 0.61 -46.44
CA PRO A 25 -6.60 -0.12 -45.70
C PRO A 25 -6.56 -1.62 -46.01
N GLY A 26 -6.84 -2.45 -45.02
CA GLY A 26 -6.78 -3.91 -45.11
C GLY A 26 -5.42 -4.52 -44.71
N LEU A 27 -5.13 -5.72 -45.21
CA LEU A 27 -3.93 -6.48 -44.85
C LEU A 27 -2.67 -6.03 -45.62
N ASN A 28 -1.68 -5.55 -44.86
CA ASN A 28 -0.34 -5.17 -45.31
C ASN A 28 0.68 -6.18 -44.76
N VAL A 29 1.41 -6.86 -45.63
CA VAL A 29 2.34 -7.92 -45.27
C VAL A 29 3.77 -7.48 -45.55
N ILE A 30 4.62 -7.55 -44.55
CA ILE A 30 6.04 -7.21 -44.68
C ILE A 30 6.82 -8.49 -44.97
N GLU A 31 7.38 -8.62 -46.18
CA GLU A 31 8.16 -9.79 -46.57
C GLU A 31 9.67 -9.48 -46.49
N GLN A 32 10.41 -10.31 -45.74
CA GLN A 32 11.87 -10.21 -45.64
C GLN A 32 12.52 -11.56 -45.27
N PRO A 33 13.73 -11.89 -45.77
CA PRO A 33 14.47 -13.12 -45.43
C PRO A 33 15.03 -13.16 -44.00
N ASN A 34 15.34 -12.00 -43.40
CA ASN A 34 16.00 -11.91 -42.08
C ASN A 34 15.03 -11.46 -40.99
N ALA A 35 15.00 -12.17 -39.85
CA ALA A 35 14.10 -11.88 -38.72
C ALA A 35 14.33 -10.49 -38.08
N SER A 36 15.54 -9.94 -38.15
CA SER A 36 15.93 -8.70 -37.45
C SER A 36 15.21 -7.43 -37.96
N GLY A 37 14.94 -7.32 -39.27
CA GLY A 37 14.29 -6.12 -39.83
C GLY A 37 12.80 -6.01 -39.51
N LYS A 38 12.13 -7.15 -39.30
CA LYS A 38 10.70 -7.25 -39.00
C LYS A 38 10.33 -6.71 -37.63
N THR A 39 10.97 -7.24 -36.59
CA THR A 39 10.80 -6.76 -35.22
C THR A 39 11.25 -5.30 -35.08
N SER A 40 12.25 -4.88 -35.85
CA SER A 40 12.70 -3.48 -35.88
C SER A 40 11.65 -2.52 -36.46
N PHE A 41 10.84 -2.96 -37.42
CA PHE A 41 9.74 -2.16 -37.95
C PHE A 41 8.63 -1.93 -36.91
N LEU A 42 8.27 -2.97 -36.16
CA LEU A 42 7.36 -2.86 -35.01
C LEU A 42 7.89 -1.90 -33.95
N ARG A 43 9.19 -1.97 -33.63
CA ARG A 43 9.85 -1.05 -32.69
C ARG A 43 9.76 0.41 -33.15
N ALA A 44 9.75 0.66 -34.46
CA ALA A 44 9.57 2.01 -34.99
C ALA A 44 8.18 2.58 -34.65
N PHE A 45 7.12 1.77 -34.76
CA PHE A 45 5.79 2.18 -34.30
C PHE A 45 5.71 2.33 -32.78
N SER A 46 6.40 1.48 -32.03
CA SER A 46 6.54 1.68 -30.58
C SER A 46 7.23 3.01 -30.24
N LEU A 47 8.20 3.45 -31.03
CA LEU A 47 8.82 4.78 -30.90
C LEU A 47 7.84 5.90 -31.23
N LEU A 48 7.03 5.77 -32.30
CA LEU A 48 6.01 6.75 -32.68
C LEU A 48 5.04 7.05 -31.53
N LEU A 49 4.69 6.02 -30.76
CA LEU A 49 3.79 6.12 -29.62
C LEU A 49 4.49 6.58 -28.34
N THR A 50 5.82 6.67 -28.30
CA THR A 50 6.53 6.98 -27.06
C THR A 50 6.43 8.47 -26.74
N PRO A 51 5.96 8.85 -25.52
CA PRO A 51 5.92 10.25 -25.11
C PRO A 51 7.27 10.92 -25.22
N SER A 52 7.29 12.18 -25.63
CA SER A 52 8.53 12.97 -25.69
C SER A 52 9.15 13.14 -24.29
N GLY A 53 10.47 13.00 -24.20
CA GLY A 53 11.19 13.09 -22.94
C GLY A 53 12.46 12.23 -22.87
N ASN A 54 13.02 12.15 -21.67
CA ASN A 54 14.24 11.39 -21.40
C ASN A 54 13.88 10.00 -20.84
N ASN A 55 14.34 8.95 -21.50
CA ASN A 55 14.12 7.58 -21.02
C ASN A 55 15.28 6.66 -21.42
N LYS A 56 16.11 6.28 -20.44
CA LYS A 56 17.31 5.45 -20.68
C LYS A 56 16.98 4.04 -21.18
N ASP A 57 15.79 3.53 -20.87
CA ASP A 57 15.42 2.15 -21.19
C ASP A 57 15.07 1.96 -22.68
N LEU A 58 15.05 3.04 -23.48
CA LEU A 58 14.75 2.99 -24.92
C LEU A 58 15.98 2.77 -25.81
N GLU A 59 17.16 2.56 -25.23
CA GLU A 59 18.40 2.41 -25.99
C GLU A 59 18.37 1.25 -26.99
N TYR A 60 17.64 0.17 -26.67
CA TYR A 60 17.50 -1.01 -27.56
C TYR A 60 16.70 -0.72 -28.85
N ILE A 61 15.98 0.40 -28.93
CA ILE A 61 15.24 0.83 -30.11
C ILE A 61 16.18 1.46 -31.14
N LEU A 62 17.22 2.15 -30.69
CA LEU A 62 18.18 2.79 -31.58
C LEU A 62 19.09 1.75 -32.22
N ARG A 63 19.41 1.94 -33.49
CA ARG A 63 20.35 1.08 -34.18
C ARG A 63 21.76 1.14 -33.56
N SER A 64 22.45 0.01 -33.52
CA SER A 64 23.82 -0.10 -33.00
C SER A 64 24.76 0.88 -33.73
N MET A 65 25.56 1.62 -32.95
CA MET A 65 26.49 2.66 -33.42
C MET A 65 25.86 3.92 -34.03
N SER A 66 24.53 4.01 -34.17
CA SER A 66 23.87 5.26 -34.55
C SER A 66 23.73 6.18 -33.33
N THR A 67 23.80 7.50 -33.55
CA THR A 67 23.53 8.52 -32.52
C THR A 67 22.10 9.02 -32.57
N GLU A 68 21.45 8.93 -33.72
CA GLU A 68 20.07 9.37 -33.95
C GLU A 68 19.32 8.42 -34.87
N GLY A 69 18.00 8.34 -34.70
CA GLY A 69 17.08 7.61 -35.57
C GLY A 69 15.69 8.23 -35.51
N PHE A 70 14.83 7.94 -36.49
CA PHE A 70 13.48 8.49 -36.49
C PHE A 70 12.47 7.59 -37.19
N ILE A 71 11.20 7.82 -36.87
CA ILE A 71 10.04 7.39 -37.64
C ILE A 71 9.25 8.62 -38.05
N SER A 72 8.81 8.68 -39.30
CA SER A 72 7.82 9.65 -39.75
C SER A 72 6.68 8.96 -40.46
N VAL A 73 5.46 9.35 -40.13
CA VAL A 73 4.24 8.92 -40.81
C VAL A 73 3.63 10.15 -41.45
N THR A 74 3.27 10.05 -42.73
CA THR A 74 2.65 11.13 -43.50
C THR A 74 1.33 10.64 -44.06
N ASP A 75 0.25 11.37 -43.86
CA ASP A 75 -1.04 11.06 -44.45
C ASP A 75 -1.18 11.59 -45.89
N HIS A 76 -2.21 11.14 -46.61
CA HIS A 76 -2.49 11.57 -47.98
C HIS A 76 -2.87 13.06 -48.09
N ASN A 77 -3.25 13.71 -46.99
CA ASN A 77 -3.53 15.13 -46.90
C ASN A 77 -2.28 15.97 -46.64
N GLY A 78 -1.11 15.33 -46.49
CA GLY A 78 0.18 15.97 -46.25
C GLY A 78 0.49 16.27 -44.78
N ASN A 79 -0.34 15.85 -43.83
CA ASN A 79 0.00 15.97 -42.41
C ASN A 79 1.07 14.92 -42.06
N GLN A 80 2.16 15.38 -41.44
CA GLN A 80 3.28 14.53 -41.05
C GLN A 80 3.47 14.56 -39.53
N ILE A 81 3.64 13.38 -38.93
CA ILE A 81 4.12 13.24 -37.55
C ILE A 81 5.49 12.58 -37.62
N LYS A 82 6.49 13.20 -36.98
CA LYS A 82 7.85 12.70 -36.90
C LYS A 82 8.29 12.57 -35.46
N LYS A 83 8.83 11.40 -35.11
CA LYS A 83 9.44 11.11 -33.81
C LYS A 83 10.91 10.74 -34.00
N THR A 84 11.77 11.45 -33.30
CA THR A 84 13.23 11.28 -33.34
C THR A 84 13.72 10.77 -31.98
N ILE A 85 14.64 9.82 -32.00
CA ILE A 85 15.34 9.29 -30.84
C ILE A 85 16.83 9.61 -30.98
N SER A 86 17.43 10.24 -29.96
CA SER A 86 18.85 10.63 -29.95
C SER A 86 19.56 10.12 -28.70
N ARG A 87 20.80 9.64 -28.86
CA ARG A 87 21.69 9.20 -27.78
C ARG A 87 22.66 10.30 -27.40
N ASN A 88 22.54 10.83 -26.18
CA ASN A 88 23.43 11.84 -25.61
C ASN A 88 24.17 11.30 -24.39
N LYS A 89 25.46 10.93 -24.53
CA LYS A 89 26.46 10.49 -23.52
C LYS A 89 26.03 9.40 -22.50
N ASN A 90 24.90 9.58 -21.79
CA ASN A 90 24.31 8.65 -20.81
C ASN A 90 22.76 8.69 -20.76
N THR A 91 22.10 9.38 -21.70
CA THR A 91 20.64 9.56 -21.75
C THR A 91 20.13 9.44 -23.18
N ILE A 92 19.04 8.72 -23.36
CA ILE A 92 18.26 8.68 -24.60
C ILE A 92 17.14 9.70 -24.49
N THR A 93 17.00 10.54 -25.52
CA THR A 93 15.95 11.56 -25.62
C THR A 93 15.05 11.23 -26.79
N VAL A 94 13.73 11.30 -26.59
CA VAL A 94 12.71 11.23 -27.64
C VAL A 94 12.12 12.62 -27.84
N ALA A 95 12.12 13.10 -29.09
CA ALA A 95 11.61 14.41 -29.47
C ALA A 95 10.63 14.30 -30.66
N GLY A 96 9.68 15.22 -30.72
CA GLY A 96 8.63 15.28 -31.74
C GLY A 96 7.23 15.37 -31.13
N ASP A 97 6.22 15.57 -31.98
CA ASP A 97 4.84 15.69 -31.54
C ASP A 97 4.26 14.33 -31.14
N ASP A 98 3.56 14.29 -30.00
CA ASP A 98 2.90 13.09 -29.51
C ASP A 98 1.61 12.83 -30.31
N LEU A 99 1.48 11.63 -30.88
CA LEU A 99 0.28 11.24 -31.64
C LEU A 99 -0.98 11.15 -30.75
N VAL A 100 -0.80 10.71 -29.50
CA VAL A 100 -1.86 10.49 -28.51
C VAL A 100 -1.38 10.88 -27.11
N THR A 101 -2.30 11.02 -26.15
CA THR A 101 -1.91 11.23 -24.74
C THR A 101 -1.09 10.04 -24.21
N PRO A 102 -0.24 10.23 -23.18
CA PRO A 102 0.56 9.15 -22.60
C PRO A 102 -0.26 7.94 -22.14
N GLU A 103 -1.49 8.17 -21.68
CA GLU A 103 -2.42 7.13 -21.21
C GLU A 103 -2.93 6.28 -22.37
N ILE A 104 -3.33 6.91 -23.48
CA ILE A 104 -3.78 6.22 -24.69
C ILE A 104 -2.59 5.50 -25.35
N SER A 105 -1.41 6.11 -25.37
CA SER A 105 -0.18 5.50 -25.89
C SER A 105 0.11 4.14 -25.26
N LEU A 106 -0.01 4.03 -23.93
CA LEU A 106 0.22 2.79 -23.21
C LEU A 106 -0.78 1.70 -23.64
N LEU A 107 -2.03 2.07 -23.86
CA LEU A 107 -3.07 1.15 -24.31
C LEU A 107 -2.86 0.71 -25.76
N VAL A 108 -2.47 1.63 -26.64
CA VAL A 108 -2.12 1.29 -28.03
C VAL A 108 -0.95 0.31 -28.05
N LYS A 109 0.11 0.54 -27.26
CA LYS A 109 1.22 -0.43 -27.15
C LYS A 109 0.79 -1.80 -26.65
N ARG A 110 -0.15 -1.86 -25.70
CA ARG A 110 -0.65 -3.10 -25.11
C ARG A 110 -1.63 -3.86 -26.00
N PHE A 111 -2.50 -3.15 -26.71
CA PHE A 111 -3.67 -3.72 -27.38
C PHE A 111 -3.63 -3.64 -28.92
N ALA A 112 -2.76 -2.82 -29.50
CA ALA A 112 -2.63 -2.68 -30.96
C ALA A 112 -1.32 -3.26 -31.52
N ILE A 113 -0.29 -3.48 -30.68
CA ILE A 113 1.03 -3.98 -31.11
C ILE A 113 1.31 -5.34 -30.48
N CYS A 114 1.10 -6.41 -31.23
CA CYS A 114 1.44 -7.79 -30.87
C CYS A 114 2.91 -8.09 -31.21
N GLY A 115 3.84 -7.57 -30.40
CA GLY A 115 5.26 -7.89 -30.49
C GLY A 115 5.73 -8.85 -29.39
N HIS A 116 6.95 -9.38 -29.51
CA HIS A 116 7.55 -10.24 -28.46
C HIS A 116 7.56 -9.57 -27.07
N ASP A 117 7.83 -8.26 -27.05
CA ASP A 117 7.96 -7.44 -25.83
C ASP A 117 6.61 -6.91 -25.31
N ASN A 118 5.47 -7.39 -25.84
CA ASN A 118 4.15 -6.93 -25.42
C ASN A 118 3.83 -7.39 -23.98
N GLU A 119 3.38 -6.44 -23.14
CA GLU A 119 3.08 -6.66 -21.72
C GLU A 119 1.89 -7.61 -21.49
N ILE A 120 0.85 -7.55 -22.32
CA ILE A 120 -0.33 -8.41 -22.23
C ILE A 120 0.06 -9.86 -22.53
N LEU A 121 0.77 -10.08 -23.64
CA LEU A 121 1.23 -11.42 -24.01
C LEU A 121 2.14 -12.01 -22.94
N SER A 122 3.06 -11.21 -22.42
CA SER A 122 3.97 -11.62 -21.33
C SER A 122 3.21 -11.96 -20.04
N ALA A 123 2.24 -11.14 -19.65
CA ALA A 123 1.43 -11.39 -18.47
C ALA A 123 0.59 -12.67 -18.60
N VAL A 124 -0.02 -12.91 -19.76
CA VAL A 124 -0.77 -14.15 -20.01
C VAL A 124 0.15 -15.38 -20.00
N ARG A 125 1.32 -15.32 -20.64
CA ARG A 125 2.32 -16.42 -20.61
C ARG A 125 2.77 -16.77 -19.20
N LEU A 126 2.90 -15.77 -18.32
CA LEU A 126 3.32 -15.93 -16.93
C LEU A 126 2.16 -16.22 -15.97
N GLY A 127 0.91 -16.21 -16.46
CA GLY A 127 -0.28 -16.35 -15.64
C GLY A 127 -0.45 -15.22 -14.61
N GLN A 128 -0.01 -14.01 -14.96
CA GLN A 128 -0.12 -12.83 -14.12
C GLN A 128 -1.52 -12.21 -14.20
N ASN A 129 -1.90 -11.53 -13.11
CA ASN A 129 -3.13 -10.78 -13.03
C ASN A 129 -3.12 -9.57 -13.99
N LEU A 130 -4.22 -9.37 -14.73
CA LEU A 130 -4.27 -8.36 -15.80
C LEU A 130 -4.77 -6.98 -15.35
N LYS A 131 -5.04 -6.78 -14.05
CA LYS A 131 -5.63 -5.54 -13.51
C LYS A 131 -4.83 -4.28 -13.88
N SER A 132 -3.50 -4.34 -13.78
CA SER A 132 -2.61 -3.21 -14.11
C SER A 132 -2.53 -2.92 -15.61
N LEU A 133 -3.00 -3.84 -16.46
CA LEU A 133 -2.80 -3.80 -17.91
C LEU A 133 -4.07 -3.45 -18.71
N ILE A 134 -5.26 -3.80 -18.20
CA ILE A 134 -6.51 -3.83 -18.98
C ILE A 134 -7.20 -2.47 -19.23
N GLY A 135 -7.01 -1.43 -18.41
CA GLY A 135 -7.89 -0.25 -18.47
C GLY A 135 -7.22 1.12 -18.56
N THR A 136 -7.70 1.95 -19.51
CA THR A 136 -7.79 3.43 -19.47
C THR A 136 -8.29 3.92 -18.11
N ASP A 137 -9.29 3.23 -17.59
CA ASP A 137 -9.92 3.51 -16.31
C ASP A 137 -9.02 3.18 -15.11
N ASN A 138 -7.80 2.65 -15.28
CA ASN A 138 -6.90 2.44 -14.13
C ASN A 138 -6.62 3.75 -13.39
N ASN A 139 -6.54 4.89 -14.09
CA ASN A 139 -6.41 6.19 -13.42
C ASN A 139 -7.68 6.56 -12.64
N ILE A 140 -8.87 6.27 -13.18
CA ILE A 140 -10.16 6.53 -12.52
C ILE A 140 -10.37 5.58 -11.34
N ILE A 141 -10.09 4.29 -11.52
CA ILE A 141 -10.14 3.24 -10.50
C ILE A 141 -9.16 3.55 -9.37
N GLU A 142 -7.91 3.90 -9.66
CA GLU A 142 -6.93 4.24 -8.64
C GLU A 142 -7.30 5.56 -7.93
N ARG A 143 -7.85 6.55 -8.66
CA ARG A 143 -8.39 7.78 -8.06
C ARG A 143 -9.55 7.46 -7.11
N LEU A 144 -10.53 6.67 -7.53
CA LEU A 144 -11.68 6.28 -6.70
C LEU A 144 -11.24 5.46 -5.48
N LYS A 145 -10.27 4.54 -5.62
CA LYS A 145 -9.69 3.83 -4.48
C LYS A 145 -8.97 4.77 -3.52
N ALA A 146 -8.20 5.74 -4.03
CA ALA A 146 -7.53 6.73 -3.20
C ALA A 146 -8.57 7.60 -2.46
N GLU A 147 -9.64 7.98 -3.14
CA GLU A 147 -10.76 8.72 -2.55
C GLU A 147 -11.47 7.91 -1.47
N ILE A 148 -11.74 6.61 -1.69
CA ILE A 148 -12.28 5.70 -0.69
C ILE A 148 -11.36 5.63 0.54
N ARG A 149 -10.05 5.40 0.34
CA ARG A 149 -9.08 5.36 1.45
C ARG A 149 -9.07 6.67 2.24
N TYR A 150 -9.11 7.80 1.56
CA TYR A 150 -9.16 9.12 2.19
C TYR A 150 -10.44 9.30 3.02
N LYS A 151 -11.61 8.99 2.44
CA LYS A 151 -12.90 9.08 3.14
C LYS A 151 -13.01 8.10 4.32
N GLU A 152 -12.48 6.88 4.18
CA GLU A 152 -12.43 5.89 5.27
C GLU A 152 -11.53 6.33 6.42
N SER A 153 -10.38 6.95 6.11
CA SER A 153 -9.49 7.53 7.13
C SER A 153 -10.19 8.67 7.88
N ASN A 154 -10.84 9.58 7.16
CA ASN A 154 -11.62 10.66 7.76
C ASN A 154 -12.79 10.14 8.61
N LEU A 155 -13.49 9.13 8.12
CA LEU A 155 -14.58 8.48 8.85
C LEU A 155 -14.09 7.87 10.17
N THR A 156 -12.91 7.24 10.15
CA THR A 156 -12.29 6.65 11.34
C THR A 156 -11.96 7.74 12.36
N ALA A 157 -11.27 8.81 11.93
CA ALA A 157 -10.93 9.93 12.80
C ALA A 157 -12.18 10.59 13.42
N LEU A 158 -13.21 10.82 12.61
CA LEU A 158 -14.46 11.42 13.09
C LEU A 158 -15.21 10.50 14.07
N THR A 159 -15.16 9.19 13.84
CA THR A 159 -15.76 8.18 14.74
C THR A 159 -15.00 8.12 16.07
N GLU A 160 -13.67 8.18 16.05
CA GLU A 160 -12.84 8.24 17.26
C GLU A 160 -13.13 9.51 18.08
N ASP A 161 -13.23 10.66 17.42
CA ASP A 161 -13.56 11.92 18.09
C ASP A 161 -14.98 11.92 18.66
N LEU A 162 -15.94 11.27 18.00
CA LEU A 162 -17.28 11.05 18.55
C LEU A 162 -17.24 10.14 19.79
N ASN A 163 -16.42 9.08 19.77
CA ASN A 163 -16.27 8.16 20.89
C ASN A 163 -15.62 8.80 22.12
N LYS A 164 -14.66 9.71 21.92
CA LYS A 164 -14.07 10.50 23.03
C LYS A 164 -15.14 11.33 23.75
N ASP A 165 -16.05 11.93 22.99
CA ASP A 165 -17.10 12.80 23.52
C ASP A 165 -18.31 12.03 24.08
N ALA A 166 -18.46 10.74 23.74
CA ALA A 166 -19.61 9.92 24.13
C ALA A 166 -19.82 9.81 25.66
N ASN A 167 -18.75 9.98 26.45
CA ASN A 167 -18.81 9.94 27.91
C ASN A 167 -19.20 11.28 28.56
N ALA A 168 -19.23 12.39 27.81
CA ALA A 168 -19.55 13.72 28.34
C ALA A 168 -20.92 13.79 29.06
N PRO A 169 -22.02 13.18 28.56
CA PRO A 169 -23.30 13.17 29.28
C PRO A 169 -23.22 12.52 30.67
N HIS A 170 -22.51 11.38 30.77
CA HIS A 170 -22.35 10.68 32.05
C HIS A 170 -21.51 11.49 33.04
N GLN A 171 -20.45 12.13 32.56
CA GLN A 171 -19.62 13.01 33.38
C GLN A 171 -20.41 14.22 33.87
N LYS A 172 -21.22 14.85 33.00
CA LYS A 172 -22.11 15.96 33.38
C LYS A 172 -23.04 15.58 34.54
N ILE A 173 -23.74 14.44 34.44
CA ILE A 173 -24.65 13.95 35.49
C ILE A 173 -23.91 13.72 36.81
N SER A 174 -22.70 13.17 36.76
CA SER A 174 -21.87 12.96 37.96
C SER A 174 -21.50 14.29 38.62
N THR A 175 -21.13 15.29 37.82
CA THR A 175 -20.76 16.64 38.29
C THR A 175 -21.97 17.41 38.83
N GLU A 176 -23.14 17.29 38.21
CA GLU A 176 -24.40 17.85 38.72
C GLU A 176 -24.75 17.31 40.10
N LYS A 177 -24.64 15.98 40.31
CA LYS A 177 -24.88 15.37 41.63
C LYS A 177 -23.96 15.90 42.72
N LYS A 178 -22.67 16.11 42.41
CA LYS A 178 -21.69 16.68 43.35
C LYS A 178 -22.01 18.14 43.69
N ARG A 179 -22.38 18.94 42.69
CA ARG A 179 -22.82 20.33 42.90
C ARG A 179 -24.05 20.39 43.79
N ASP A 180 -25.05 19.55 43.55
CA ASP A 180 -26.31 19.56 44.31
C ASP A 180 -26.11 19.11 45.77
N ALA A 181 -25.18 18.18 46.02
CA ALA A 181 -24.75 17.83 47.37
C ALA A 181 -24.12 19.04 48.09
N LEU A 182 -23.22 19.77 47.42
CA LEU A 182 -22.60 20.97 48.00
C LEU A 182 -23.61 22.10 48.26
N LEU A 183 -24.64 22.26 47.41
CA LEU A 183 -25.70 23.24 47.62
C LEU A 183 -26.49 22.96 48.90
N LYS A 184 -26.80 21.68 49.19
CA LYS A 184 -27.46 21.28 50.45
C LYS A 184 -26.58 21.53 51.66
N GLU A 185 -25.28 21.27 51.56
CA GLU A 185 -24.34 21.56 52.65
C GLU A 185 -24.18 23.07 52.89
N LEU A 186 -24.21 23.86 51.82
CA LEU A 186 -24.14 25.32 51.88
C LEU A 186 -25.36 25.89 52.62
N SER A 187 -26.58 25.43 52.33
CA SER A 187 -27.78 25.92 53.01
C SER A 187 -27.77 25.63 54.51
N GLN A 188 -27.30 24.45 54.91
CA GLN A 188 -27.15 24.09 56.33
C GLN A 188 -26.11 24.97 57.05
N LEU A 189 -25.02 25.32 56.37
CA LEU A 189 -24.01 26.23 56.93
C LEU A 189 -24.52 27.67 57.04
N GLU A 190 -25.29 28.14 56.06
CA GLU A 190 -25.91 29.47 56.08
C GLU A 190 -26.95 29.60 57.20
N GLU A 191 -27.75 28.56 57.47
CA GLU A 191 -28.65 28.51 58.63
C GLU A 191 -27.90 28.57 59.96
N LYS A 192 -26.84 27.76 60.11
CA LYS A 192 -25.97 27.78 61.31
C LYS A 192 -25.31 29.14 61.51
N TYR A 193 -24.84 29.77 60.44
CA TYR A 193 -24.28 31.12 60.46
C TYR A 193 -25.30 32.14 60.98
N ALA A 194 -26.54 32.09 60.48
CA ALA A 194 -27.60 33.01 60.90
C ALA A 194 -27.97 32.84 62.38
N ALA A 195 -28.02 31.61 62.89
CA ALA A 195 -28.29 31.32 64.30
C ALA A 195 -27.18 31.86 65.23
N LEU A 196 -25.91 31.56 64.91
CA LEU A 196 -24.75 32.03 65.69
C LEU A 196 -24.62 33.55 65.66
N LYS A 197 -24.91 34.18 64.51
CA LYS A 197 -24.89 35.65 64.39
C LYS A 197 -25.93 36.32 65.29
N LYS A 198 -27.16 35.79 65.35
CA LYS A 198 -28.19 36.30 66.29
C LYS A 198 -27.74 36.18 67.74
N GLN A 199 -27.11 35.06 68.10
CA GLN A 199 -26.59 34.83 69.45
C GLN A 199 -25.46 35.83 69.78
N HIS A 200 -24.55 36.07 68.83
CA HIS A 200 -23.48 37.06 68.96
C HIS A 200 -24.01 38.49 69.15
N ASP A 201 -24.99 38.89 68.33
CA ASP A 201 -25.56 40.25 68.38
C ASP A 201 -26.33 40.52 69.69
N SER A 202 -26.96 39.49 70.27
CA SER A 202 -27.65 39.59 71.57
C SER A 202 -26.71 39.79 72.78
N MET A 203 -25.41 39.52 72.62
CA MET A 203 -24.39 39.62 73.68
C MET A 203 -23.62 40.96 73.65
N ALA A 204 -23.96 41.88 72.75
CA ALA A 204 -23.25 43.15 72.58
C ALA A 204 -23.92 44.30 73.36
N SER A 205 -23.42 44.61 74.57
CA SER A 205 -23.76 45.86 75.27
C SER A 205 -22.52 46.52 75.92
N VAL A 206 -22.29 47.80 75.57
CA VAL A 206 -21.40 48.85 76.15
C VAL A 206 -19.95 49.06 75.61
N GLY A 207 -19.81 50.01 74.68
CA GLY A 207 -19.00 51.24 74.78
C GLY A 207 -17.46 51.21 74.70
N LYS A 208 -16.76 50.34 75.44
CA LYS A 208 -15.27 50.21 75.41
C LYS A 208 -14.79 48.84 74.92
N GLU A 209 -15.65 47.84 74.99
CA GLU A 209 -15.43 46.51 74.43
C GLU A 209 -15.47 46.48 72.89
N THR A 210 -16.06 47.47 72.21
CA THR A 210 -16.28 47.44 70.75
C THR A 210 -14.99 47.55 69.94
N ALA A 211 -14.06 48.46 70.29
CA ALA A 211 -12.81 48.64 69.56
C ALA A 211 -11.83 47.46 69.76
N THR A 212 -11.79 46.88 70.96
CA THR A 212 -11.05 45.64 71.24
C THR A 212 -11.71 44.43 70.57
N LYS A 213 -13.06 44.38 70.51
CA LYS A 213 -13.80 43.36 69.72
C LYS A 213 -13.56 43.46 68.22
N GLU A 214 -13.45 44.66 67.65
CA GLU A 214 -13.14 44.84 66.22
C GLU A 214 -11.72 44.37 65.89
N LYS A 215 -10.73 44.70 66.73
CA LYS A 215 -9.36 44.20 66.59
C LYS A 215 -9.29 42.68 66.76
N LEU A 216 -10.02 42.13 67.72
CA LEU A 216 -10.14 40.68 67.93
C LEU A 216 -10.79 40.00 66.71
N ASN A 217 -11.86 40.57 66.15
CA ASN A 217 -12.51 40.08 64.94
C ASN A 217 -11.55 40.10 63.74
N ALA A 218 -10.81 41.19 63.54
CA ALA A 218 -9.84 41.32 62.46
C ALA A 218 -8.72 40.26 62.58
N LYS A 219 -8.13 40.12 63.78
CA LYS A 219 -7.09 39.13 64.05
C LYS A 219 -7.60 37.69 64.00
N SER A 220 -8.81 37.43 64.48
CA SER A 220 -9.45 36.11 64.34
C SER A 220 -9.75 35.76 62.89
N THR A 221 -10.10 36.75 62.06
CA THR A 221 -10.30 36.55 60.61
C THR A 221 -8.98 36.26 59.92
N GLU A 222 -7.90 36.98 60.27
CA GLU A 222 -6.55 36.73 59.77
C GLU A 222 -6.03 35.34 60.18
N LEU A 223 -6.26 34.93 61.44
CA LEU A 223 -5.91 33.60 61.93
C LEU A 223 -6.60 32.50 61.10
N GLN A 224 -7.88 32.67 60.81
CA GLN A 224 -8.62 31.70 60.02
C GLN A 224 -8.20 31.67 58.56
N GLN A 225 -7.90 32.82 57.96
CA GLN A 225 -7.32 32.84 56.62
C GLN A 225 -5.99 32.09 56.55
N ILE A 226 -5.17 32.16 57.61
CA ILE A 226 -3.94 31.36 57.72
C ILE A 226 -4.27 29.88 57.90
N GLU A 227 -5.21 29.53 58.79
CA GLU A 227 -5.66 28.14 58.98
C GLU A 227 -6.22 27.54 57.68
N PHE A 228 -6.94 28.32 56.88
CA PHE A 228 -7.42 27.95 55.56
C PHE A 228 -6.27 27.62 54.63
N LYS A 229 -5.32 28.55 54.47
CA LYS A 229 -4.16 28.39 53.58
C LYS A 229 -3.35 27.17 53.97
N ILE A 230 -3.20 26.89 55.27
CA ILE A 230 -2.54 25.68 55.76
C ILE A 230 -3.35 24.43 55.37
N ASN A 231 -4.67 24.41 55.62
CA ASN A 231 -5.50 23.25 55.30
C ASN A 231 -5.59 22.98 53.79
N ASP A 232 -5.69 24.03 52.98
CA ASP A 232 -5.70 23.94 51.52
C ASP A 232 -4.36 23.43 50.99
N SER A 233 -3.24 23.95 51.51
CA SER A 233 -1.91 23.44 51.21
C SER A 233 -1.73 21.97 51.62
N LYS A 234 -2.27 21.57 52.77
CA LYS A 234 -2.28 20.16 53.23
C LYS A 234 -3.12 19.26 52.29
N LYS A 235 -4.27 19.74 51.81
CA LYS A 235 -5.08 19.03 50.79
C LYS A 235 -4.33 18.91 49.46
N MET A 236 -3.65 19.97 49.03
CA MET A 236 -2.81 19.93 47.82
C MET A 236 -1.70 18.88 47.93
N ILE A 237 -1.00 18.83 49.07
CA ILE A 237 0.01 17.80 49.34
C ILE A 237 -0.62 16.40 49.29
N LYS A 238 -1.78 16.20 49.93
CA LYS A 238 -2.48 14.91 49.90
C LYS A 238 -2.79 14.46 48.47
N ASN A 239 -3.36 15.34 47.65
CA ASN A 239 -3.69 15.03 46.26
C ASN A 239 -2.44 14.71 45.43
N LYS A 240 -1.34 15.44 45.64
CA LYS A 240 -0.05 15.17 44.98
C LYS A 240 0.53 13.82 45.42
N ASN A 241 0.44 13.47 46.70
CA ASN A 241 0.85 12.16 47.20
C ASN A 241 0.01 11.02 46.60
N GLU A 242 -1.31 11.17 46.48
CA GLU A 242 -2.17 10.19 45.82
C GLU A 242 -1.80 10.00 44.33
N LEU A 243 -1.42 11.09 43.65
CA LEU A 243 -0.91 11.02 42.27
C LEU A 243 0.42 10.28 42.20
N ILE A 244 1.38 10.60 43.08
CA ILE A 244 2.67 9.92 43.17
C ILE A 244 2.48 8.42 43.44
N GLU A 245 1.56 8.04 44.32
CA GLU A 245 1.27 6.64 44.62
C GLU A 245 0.74 5.90 43.38
N LYS A 246 -0.19 6.51 42.63
CA LYS A 246 -0.69 5.96 41.37
C LYS A 246 0.43 5.78 40.34
N LEU A 247 1.23 6.82 40.12
CA LEU A 247 2.37 6.77 39.19
C LEU A 247 3.38 5.70 39.60
N SER A 248 3.64 5.55 40.90
CA SER A 248 4.54 4.53 41.45
C SER A 248 4.02 3.10 41.23
N LYS A 249 2.71 2.86 41.42
CA LYS A 249 2.07 1.58 41.09
C LYS A 249 2.15 1.26 39.61
N GLU A 250 1.95 2.26 38.75
CA GLU A 250 2.10 2.11 37.30
C GLU A 250 3.54 1.78 36.91
N ILE A 251 4.54 2.48 37.47
CA ILE A 251 5.95 2.16 37.26
C ILE A 251 6.24 0.72 37.70
N GLN A 252 5.72 0.28 38.84
CA GLN A 252 5.92 -1.08 39.31
C GLN A 252 5.31 -2.12 38.36
N SER A 253 4.12 -1.87 37.81
CA SER A 253 3.51 -2.74 36.81
C SER A 253 4.36 -2.83 35.53
N LEU A 254 4.85 -1.69 35.03
CA LEU A 254 5.72 -1.64 33.84
C LEU A 254 7.04 -2.38 34.08
N ARG A 255 7.65 -2.23 35.25
CA ARG A 255 8.87 -2.96 35.64
C ARG A 255 8.63 -4.47 35.66
N ARG A 256 7.49 -4.93 36.19
CA ARG A 256 7.10 -6.35 36.14
C ARG A 256 6.89 -6.85 34.72
N SER A 257 6.28 -6.05 33.84
CA SER A 257 6.13 -6.41 32.42
C SER A 257 7.49 -6.55 31.72
N ILE A 258 8.46 -5.66 32.01
CA ILE A 258 9.83 -5.79 31.49
C ILE A 258 10.48 -7.08 32.00
N GLU A 259 10.33 -7.40 33.29
CA GLU A 259 10.89 -8.62 33.88
C GLU A 259 10.31 -9.90 33.24
N GLN A 260 9.01 -9.90 32.93
CA GLN A 260 8.36 -11.01 32.21
C GLN A 260 8.83 -11.16 30.76
N LEU A 261 9.14 -10.06 30.08
CA LEU A 261 9.64 -10.09 28.69
C LEU A 261 11.06 -10.66 28.59
N GLY A 262 11.84 -10.56 29.68
CA GLY A 262 13.22 -11.02 29.80
C GLY A 262 14.24 -10.07 29.16
N GLU A 263 15.53 -10.34 29.35
CA GLU A 263 16.58 -9.58 28.69
C GLU A 263 16.66 -9.91 27.20
N VAL A 264 16.76 -8.86 26.37
CA VAL A 264 17.02 -8.98 24.94
C VAL A 264 18.49 -8.64 24.70
N ASP A 265 19.31 -9.64 24.42
CA ASP A 265 20.70 -9.42 24.04
C ASP A 265 20.77 -8.93 22.58
N LYS A 266 21.17 -7.67 22.39
CA LYS A 266 21.39 -7.09 21.06
C LYS A 266 22.42 -7.89 20.25
N ARG A 267 23.37 -8.56 20.92
CA ARG A 267 24.36 -9.41 20.25
C ARG A 267 23.73 -10.65 19.63
N GLU A 268 22.62 -11.14 20.18
CA GLU A 268 21.88 -12.27 19.60
C GLU A 268 21.17 -11.85 18.30
N ILE A 269 20.58 -10.65 18.26
CA ILE A 269 19.96 -10.10 17.04
C ILE A 269 21.02 -9.93 15.93
N ASP A 270 22.19 -9.41 16.27
CA ASP A 270 23.28 -9.25 15.30
C ASP A 270 23.84 -10.60 14.81
N LYS A 271 23.88 -11.63 15.66
CA LYS A 271 24.25 -13.00 15.27
C LYS A 271 23.24 -13.57 14.28
N ILE A 272 21.95 -13.48 14.58
CA ILE A 272 20.87 -13.95 13.69
C ILE A 272 20.93 -13.24 12.34
N LYS A 273 21.16 -11.92 12.33
CA LYS A 273 21.31 -11.15 11.10
C LYS A 273 22.48 -11.64 10.24
N LYS A 274 23.64 -11.91 10.86
CA LYS A 274 24.80 -12.48 10.16
C LYS A 274 24.53 -13.89 9.62
N GLU A 275 23.82 -14.72 10.38
CA GLU A 275 23.41 -16.06 9.94
C GLU A 275 22.46 -16.00 8.75
N MET A 276 21.47 -15.11 8.76
CA MET A 276 20.56 -14.91 7.63
C MET A 276 21.29 -14.42 6.37
N GLN A 277 22.24 -13.49 6.51
CA GLN A 277 23.08 -13.04 5.39
C GLN A 277 23.94 -14.19 4.81
N ASN A 278 24.47 -15.06 5.68
CA ASN A 278 25.20 -16.24 5.24
C ASN A 278 24.29 -17.25 4.52
N ILE A 279 23.04 -17.42 4.98
CA ILE A 279 22.05 -18.26 4.31
C ILE A 279 21.67 -17.66 2.95
N ASP A 280 21.46 -16.35 2.85
CA ASP A 280 21.17 -15.68 1.57
C ASP A 280 22.31 -15.86 0.57
N TYR A 281 23.55 -15.70 1.03
CA TYR A 281 24.72 -15.98 0.20
C TYR A 281 24.74 -17.43 -0.28
N LYS A 282 24.42 -18.40 0.59
CA LYS A 282 24.33 -19.82 0.22
C LYS A 282 23.20 -20.06 -0.79
N ILE A 283 22.01 -19.51 -0.58
CA ILE A 283 20.87 -19.63 -1.50
C ILE A 283 21.26 -19.09 -2.89
N GLN A 284 21.82 -17.89 -2.97
CA GLN A 284 22.25 -17.30 -4.25
C GLN A 284 23.32 -18.14 -4.96
N LYS A 285 24.28 -18.68 -4.19
CA LYS A 285 25.28 -19.62 -4.72
C LYS A 285 24.66 -20.92 -5.22
N THR A 286 23.63 -21.43 -4.55
CA THR A 286 22.94 -22.66 -4.93
C THR A 286 22.00 -22.44 -6.13
N ILE A 287 21.35 -21.28 -6.24
CA ILE A 287 20.57 -20.87 -7.42
C ILE A 287 21.49 -20.73 -8.64
N SER A 288 22.65 -20.09 -8.51
CA SER A 288 23.58 -19.98 -9.65
C SER A 288 24.10 -21.34 -10.10
N GLN A 289 24.38 -22.26 -9.17
CA GLN A 289 24.70 -23.66 -9.49
C GLN A 289 23.54 -24.37 -10.21
N GLN A 290 22.30 -24.11 -9.80
CA GLN A 290 21.10 -24.66 -10.44
C GLN A 290 20.91 -24.13 -11.86
N SER A 291 21.13 -22.83 -12.10
CA SER A 291 21.07 -22.25 -13.44
C SER A 291 22.13 -22.86 -14.36
N THR A 292 23.35 -23.08 -13.87
CA THR A 292 24.39 -23.79 -14.63
C THR A 292 23.97 -25.22 -14.94
N LEU A 293 23.41 -25.95 -13.96
CA LEU A 293 22.90 -27.30 -14.17
C LEU A 293 21.76 -27.33 -15.21
N ASP A 294 20.84 -26.36 -15.17
CA ASP A 294 19.71 -26.28 -16.10
C ASP A 294 20.20 -26.00 -17.53
N MET A 295 21.19 -25.12 -17.70
CA MET A 295 21.86 -24.89 -18.99
C MET A 295 22.53 -26.16 -19.51
N THR A 296 23.28 -26.88 -18.66
CA THR A 296 23.92 -28.14 -19.05
C THR A 296 22.89 -29.20 -19.44
N ILE A 297 21.83 -29.38 -18.64
CA ILE A 297 20.75 -30.33 -18.94
C ILE A 297 20.08 -30.00 -20.27
N GLN A 298 19.80 -28.72 -20.55
CA GLN A 298 19.20 -28.31 -21.82
C GLN A 298 20.15 -28.55 -23.00
N ALA A 299 21.43 -28.18 -22.87
CA ALA A 299 22.44 -28.43 -23.90
C ALA A 299 22.58 -29.92 -24.21
N THR A 300 22.66 -30.78 -23.19
CA THR A 300 22.75 -32.23 -23.37
C THR A 300 21.47 -32.82 -23.96
N LYS A 301 20.28 -32.33 -23.56
CA LYS A 301 18.99 -32.76 -24.14
C LYS A 301 18.85 -32.37 -25.60
N ASN A 302 19.32 -31.18 -25.99
CA ASN A 302 19.27 -30.72 -27.38
C ASN A 302 20.14 -31.62 -28.28
N VAL A 303 21.33 -32.02 -27.84
CA VAL A 303 22.18 -32.97 -28.57
C VAL A 303 21.51 -34.34 -28.72
N VAL A 304 20.88 -34.86 -27.65
CA VAL A 304 20.12 -36.12 -27.74
C VAL A 304 18.97 -36.01 -28.73
N ARG A 305 18.24 -34.88 -28.73
CA ARG A 305 17.12 -34.64 -29.66
C ARG A 305 17.58 -34.52 -31.11
N GLU A 306 18.67 -33.79 -31.38
CA GLU A 306 19.23 -33.66 -32.73
C GLU A 306 19.68 -35.01 -33.31
N LEU A 307 20.10 -35.94 -32.46
CA LEU A 307 20.47 -37.30 -32.87
C LEU A 307 19.25 -38.21 -33.07
N GLU A 308 18.19 -38.04 -32.28
CA GLU A 308 16.91 -38.74 -32.45
C GLU A 308 16.13 -38.23 -33.69
N GLU A 309 16.35 -36.96 -34.08
CA GLU A 309 15.69 -36.31 -35.23
C GLU A 309 16.53 -36.36 -36.53
N SER A 310 17.79 -36.83 -36.49
CA SER A 310 18.62 -36.97 -37.70
C SER A 310 18.08 -38.08 -38.62
N PRO A 311 17.63 -37.76 -39.85
CA PRO A 311 17.26 -38.79 -40.82
C PRO A 311 18.54 -39.43 -41.33
N GLN A 312 18.80 -40.68 -40.96
CA GLN A 312 19.74 -41.51 -41.68
C GLN A 312 19.29 -41.56 -43.15
N THR A 313 20.14 -41.07 -44.04
CA THR A 313 20.15 -41.49 -45.44
C THR A 313 20.08 -43.01 -45.49
N ASN A 314 19.07 -43.53 -46.17
CA ASN A 314 18.88 -44.95 -46.47
C ASN A 314 20.18 -45.62 -46.93
N THR A 315 20.87 -46.30 -46.02
CA THR A 315 21.44 -47.65 -46.16
C THR A 315 22.08 -48.05 -44.83
N ILE A 316 21.85 -49.31 -44.43
CA ILE A 316 22.32 -49.97 -43.20
C ILE A 316 21.38 -49.79 -41.99
N LEU A 317 20.22 -50.45 -42.09
CA LEU A 317 19.27 -50.68 -40.99
C LEU A 317 19.65 -51.91 -40.13
N ASP A 318 20.94 -52.21 -39.96
CA ASP A 318 21.37 -53.39 -39.18
C ASP A 318 22.66 -53.15 -38.37
N SER A 319 22.96 -51.89 -38.05
CA SER A 319 24.16 -51.52 -37.27
C SER A 319 23.93 -50.36 -36.31
N LEU A 320 22.70 -50.23 -35.78
CA LEU A 320 22.49 -49.48 -34.54
C LEU A 320 22.85 -50.40 -33.36
N SER A 321 24.09 -50.85 -33.34
CA SER A 321 24.72 -51.31 -32.10
C SER A 321 24.75 -50.10 -31.16
N ASP A 322 24.66 -50.35 -29.86
CA ASP A 322 24.72 -49.37 -28.76
C ASP A 322 26.00 -48.49 -28.71
N ASP A 323 26.83 -48.54 -29.76
CA ASP A 323 28.16 -47.93 -29.93
C ASP A 323 28.16 -46.66 -30.78
N SER A 324 27.01 -46.05 -31.09
CA SER A 324 26.99 -44.70 -31.69
C SER A 324 27.57 -43.69 -30.69
N HIS A 325 28.83 -43.32 -30.92
CA HIS A 325 29.59 -42.38 -30.10
C HIS A 325 29.27 -40.94 -30.50
N VAL A 326 29.07 -40.10 -29.49
CA VAL A 326 28.67 -38.71 -29.64
C VAL A 326 29.66 -37.86 -28.86
N SER A 327 30.19 -36.82 -29.50
CA SER A 327 31.07 -35.86 -28.85
C SER A 327 30.27 -35.05 -27.83
N CYS A 328 30.65 -35.15 -26.56
CA CYS A 328 30.01 -34.42 -25.48
C CYS A 328 30.18 -32.90 -25.70
N PRO A 329 29.11 -32.10 -25.74
CA PRO A 329 29.20 -30.65 -25.98
C PRO A 329 29.90 -29.88 -24.85
N VAL A 330 30.14 -30.52 -23.68
CA VAL A 330 30.78 -29.90 -22.52
C VAL A 330 32.29 -30.19 -22.47
N CYS A 331 32.73 -31.38 -22.87
CA CYS A 331 34.14 -31.81 -22.76
C CYS A 331 34.76 -32.37 -24.05
N GLY A 332 33.98 -32.46 -25.13
CA GLY A 332 34.43 -32.95 -26.44
C GLY A 332 34.69 -34.45 -26.54
N GLN A 333 34.49 -35.23 -25.46
CA GLN A 333 34.75 -36.68 -25.46
C GLN A 333 33.61 -37.47 -26.12
N ASP A 334 33.99 -38.44 -26.93
CA ASP A 334 33.09 -39.38 -27.61
C ASP A 334 32.51 -40.40 -26.62
N ALA A 335 31.19 -40.40 -26.46
CA ALA A 335 30.47 -41.30 -25.55
C ALA A 335 29.18 -41.84 -26.18
N GLY A 336 28.81 -43.09 -25.84
CA GLY A 336 27.58 -43.70 -26.32
C GLY A 336 26.30 -43.02 -25.77
N ILE A 337 25.21 -43.03 -26.56
CA ILE A 337 23.92 -42.40 -26.21
C ILE A 337 23.38 -42.87 -24.85
N ARG A 338 23.57 -44.15 -24.49
CA ARG A 338 23.17 -44.67 -23.16
C ARG A 338 23.92 -43.98 -22.00
N ILE A 339 25.20 -43.68 -22.19
CA ILE A 339 26.04 -42.98 -21.20
C ILE A 339 25.54 -41.53 -21.05
N ILE A 340 25.16 -40.89 -22.15
CA ILE A 340 24.61 -39.53 -22.15
C ILE A 340 23.25 -39.46 -21.46
N LYS A 341 22.33 -40.41 -21.73
CA LYS A 341 21.03 -40.50 -21.03
C LYS A 341 21.21 -40.73 -19.53
N LYS A 342 22.11 -41.64 -19.14
CA LYS A 342 22.49 -41.83 -17.72
C LYS A 342 23.06 -40.56 -17.09
N HIS A 343 23.87 -39.80 -17.84
CA HIS A 343 24.42 -38.54 -17.36
C HIS A 343 23.33 -37.46 -17.21
N ILE A 344 22.33 -37.41 -18.09
CA ILE A 344 21.15 -36.53 -17.93
C ILE A 344 20.39 -36.91 -16.64
N ASP A 345 20.19 -38.20 -16.36
CA ASP A 345 19.54 -38.65 -15.13
C ASP A 345 20.35 -38.26 -13.88
N GLU A 346 21.67 -38.41 -13.90
CA GLU A 346 22.57 -37.97 -12.83
C GLU A 346 22.50 -36.44 -12.61
N LEU A 347 22.42 -35.66 -13.69
CA LEU A 347 22.26 -34.20 -13.63
C LEU A 347 20.87 -33.81 -13.11
N MET A 348 19.81 -34.52 -13.50
CA MET A 348 18.45 -34.31 -12.99
C MET A 348 18.35 -34.67 -11.50
N GLU A 349 19.00 -35.73 -11.05
CA GLU A 349 19.09 -36.09 -9.64
C GLU A 349 19.85 -35.02 -8.84
N LYS A 350 20.97 -34.53 -9.39
CA LYS A 350 21.73 -33.42 -8.79
C LYS A 350 20.90 -32.14 -8.72
N ARG A 351 20.13 -31.82 -9.77
CA ARG A 351 19.18 -30.69 -9.79
C ARG A 351 18.12 -30.84 -8.71
N ALA A 352 17.53 -32.02 -8.54
CA ALA A 352 16.56 -32.29 -7.49
C ALA A 352 17.17 -32.10 -6.08
N LYS A 353 18.40 -32.60 -5.85
CA LYS A 353 19.13 -32.38 -4.59
C LYS A 353 19.40 -30.90 -4.33
N THR A 354 19.81 -30.15 -5.35
CA THR A 354 20.02 -28.69 -5.27
C THR A 354 18.72 -27.96 -4.90
N GLN A 355 17.59 -28.30 -5.53
CA GLN A 355 16.27 -27.73 -5.22
C GLN A 355 15.87 -28.01 -3.76
N THR A 356 16.04 -29.25 -3.27
CA THR A 356 15.73 -29.58 -1.87
C THR A 356 16.63 -28.82 -0.88
N THR A 357 17.87 -28.51 -1.27
CA THR A 357 18.80 -27.73 -0.45
C THR A 357 18.37 -26.27 -0.36
N ILE A 358 17.92 -25.67 -1.48
CA ILE A 358 17.34 -24.32 -1.50
C ILE A 358 16.13 -24.26 -0.56
N SER A 359 15.18 -25.18 -0.69
CA SER A 359 13.98 -25.18 0.15
C SER A 359 14.30 -25.36 1.64
N LYS A 360 15.33 -26.14 2.00
CA LYS A 360 15.80 -26.24 3.41
C LYS A 360 16.39 -24.93 3.90
N LEU A 361 17.26 -24.29 3.12
CA LEU A 361 17.86 -23.00 3.47
C LEU A 361 16.82 -21.89 3.60
N GLU A 362 15.80 -21.87 2.73
CA GLU A 362 14.66 -20.95 2.82
C GLU A 362 13.85 -21.18 4.10
N SER A 363 13.60 -22.43 4.47
CA SER A 363 12.94 -22.80 5.72
C SER A 363 13.73 -22.33 6.95
N ASP A 364 15.04 -22.59 6.98
CA ASP A 364 15.92 -22.16 8.08
C ASP A 364 15.96 -20.63 8.19
N LYS A 365 16.01 -19.92 7.06
CA LYS A 365 15.91 -18.46 7.02
C LYS A 365 14.58 -17.97 7.58
N ALA A 366 13.47 -18.62 7.24
CA ALA A 366 12.15 -18.25 7.74
C ALA A 366 12.04 -18.42 9.26
N VAL A 367 12.64 -19.47 9.83
CA VAL A 367 12.70 -19.68 11.29
C VAL A 367 13.54 -18.59 11.97
N LEU A 368 14.71 -18.28 11.43
CA LEU A 368 15.59 -17.23 11.95
C LEU A 368 14.95 -15.84 11.85
N SER A 369 14.27 -15.54 10.74
CA SER A 369 13.52 -14.30 10.56
C SER A 369 12.44 -14.14 11.63
N LYS A 370 11.62 -15.18 11.86
CA LYS A 370 10.61 -15.17 12.93
C LYS A 370 11.22 -14.93 14.31
N LYS A 371 12.36 -15.57 14.60
CA LYS A 371 13.08 -15.37 15.85
C LYS A 371 13.60 -13.93 15.99
N GLN A 372 14.12 -13.36 14.91
CA GLN A 372 14.57 -11.97 14.86
C GLN A 372 13.41 -11.00 15.13
N ASP A 373 12.27 -11.19 14.47
CA ASP A 373 11.10 -10.33 14.62
C ASP A 373 10.59 -10.31 16.07
N ILE A 374 10.52 -11.49 16.71
CA ILE A 374 10.13 -11.61 18.13
C ILE A 374 11.11 -10.85 19.04
N LEU A 375 12.42 -10.98 18.81
CA LEU A 375 13.42 -10.30 19.64
C LEU A 375 13.41 -8.78 19.43
N ILE A 376 13.22 -8.32 18.19
CA ILE A 376 13.09 -6.89 17.88
C ILE A 376 11.83 -6.32 18.53
N GLN A 377 10.70 -7.02 18.42
CA GLN A 377 9.44 -6.61 19.04
C GLN A 377 9.60 -6.48 20.56
N LYS A 378 10.11 -7.53 21.23
CA LYS A 378 10.42 -7.48 22.67
C LYS A 378 11.33 -6.33 23.04
N GLY A 379 12.40 -6.11 22.27
CA GLY A 379 13.34 -5.01 22.50
C GLY A 379 12.68 -3.62 22.37
N SER A 380 11.77 -3.46 21.41
CA SER A 380 11.02 -2.22 21.21
C SER A 380 10.00 -1.95 22.34
N GLU A 381 9.32 -2.99 22.82
CA GLU A 381 8.39 -2.92 23.95
C GLU A 381 9.12 -2.53 25.24
N ILE A 382 10.26 -3.17 25.52
CA ILE A 382 11.11 -2.83 26.67
C ILE A 382 11.61 -1.39 26.58
N THR A 383 12.10 -0.96 25.42
CA THR A 383 12.62 0.40 25.23
C THR A 383 11.53 1.45 25.46
N THR A 384 10.33 1.21 24.92
CA THR A 384 9.16 2.06 25.13
C THR A 384 8.78 2.11 26.61
N ALA A 385 8.68 0.95 27.27
CA ALA A 385 8.35 0.87 28.69
C ALA A 385 9.39 1.61 29.57
N ILE A 386 10.68 1.50 29.29
CA ILE A 386 11.75 2.23 29.99
C ILE A 386 11.62 3.74 29.78
N SER A 387 11.34 4.19 28.56
CA SER A 387 11.11 5.62 28.28
C SER A 387 9.93 6.17 29.08
N VAL A 388 8.81 5.43 29.11
CA VAL A 388 7.63 5.77 29.90
C VAL A 388 7.96 5.81 31.39
N ILE A 389 8.68 4.82 31.92
CA ILE A 389 9.12 4.81 33.33
C ILE A 389 9.94 6.07 33.65
N LYS A 390 10.94 6.41 32.83
CA LYS A 390 11.77 7.60 33.05
C LYS A 390 10.95 8.89 33.06
N SER A 391 9.98 9.01 32.15
CA SER A 391 9.10 10.17 32.11
C SER A 391 8.26 10.29 33.39
N LYS A 392 7.71 9.18 33.88
CA LYS A 392 6.92 9.14 35.13
C LYS A 392 7.78 9.41 36.36
N GLU A 393 9.01 8.89 36.41
CA GLU A 393 9.97 9.18 37.48
C GLU A 393 10.35 10.67 37.52
N ALA A 394 10.54 11.31 36.36
CA ALA A 394 10.76 12.74 36.28
C ALA A 394 9.55 13.54 36.79
N THR A 395 8.32 13.12 36.46
CA THR A 395 7.09 13.71 37.01
C THR A 395 7.03 13.56 38.53
N ILE A 396 7.31 12.37 39.07
CA ILE A 396 7.36 12.13 40.53
C ILE A 396 8.37 13.06 41.20
N ASN A 397 9.58 13.20 40.64
CA ASN A 397 10.60 14.08 41.20
C ASN A 397 10.17 15.55 41.21
N ASN A 398 9.52 16.01 40.15
CA ASN A 398 8.96 17.37 40.08
C ASN A 398 7.86 17.58 41.13
N GLU A 399 6.95 16.61 41.28
CA GLU A 399 5.89 16.67 42.28
C GLU A 399 6.44 16.64 43.72
N ASN A 400 7.48 15.85 44.00
CA ASN A 400 8.19 15.87 45.27
C ASN A 400 8.85 17.23 45.55
N GLY A 401 9.45 17.86 44.54
CA GLY A 401 9.97 19.22 44.63
C GLY A 401 8.88 20.22 45.00
N ASN A 402 7.72 20.13 44.34
CA ASN A 402 6.56 20.97 44.66
C ASN A 402 6.05 20.74 46.09
N ILE A 403 5.97 19.49 46.55
CA ILE A 403 5.57 19.16 47.92
C ILE A 403 6.53 19.78 48.93
N SER A 404 7.84 19.73 48.68
CA SER A 404 8.85 20.36 49.55
C SER A 404 8.64 21.87 49.68
N LEU A 405 8.40 22.57 48.56
CA LEU A 405 8.12 24.01 48.55
C LEU A 405 6.83 24.34 49.30
N ILE A 406 5.75 23.57 49.09
CA ILE A 406 4.48 23.76 49.81
C ILE A 406 4.67 23.50 51.31
N SER A 407 5.48 22.51 51.67
CA SER A 407 5.75 22.18 53.09
C SER A 407 6.51 23.32 53.80
N GLN A 408 7.52 23.91 53.14
CA GLN A 408 8.20 25.11 53.66
C GLN A 408 7.25 26.31 53.80
N ALA A 409 6.29 26.45 52.88
CA ALA A 409 5.27 27.49 52.98
C ALA A 409 4.31 27.25 54.17
N ILE A 410 3.94 25.99 54.43
CA ILE A 410 3.14 25.60 55.60
C ILE A 410 3.87 25.96 56.90
N GLU A 411 5.16 25.64 57.02
CA GLU A 411 5.96 25.95 58.21
C GLU A 411 5.95 27.46 58.55
N LYS A 412 6.16 28.31 57.53
CA LYS A 412 6.06 29.78 57.68
C LYS A 412 4.66 30.25 58.09
N LEU A 413 3.62 29.61 57.56
CA LEU A 413 2.23 29.91 57.92
C LEU A 413 1.91 29.44 59.35
N GLU A 414 2.47 28.31 59.79
CA GLU A 414 2.33 27.78 61.16
C GLU A 414 3.02 28.70 62.17
N ASP A 415 4.23 29.22 61.89
CA ASP A 415 4.88 30.26 62.70
C ASP A 415 4.02 31.54 62.81
N SER A 416 3.42 31.95 61.69
CA SER A 416 2.54 33.12 61.65
C SER A 416 1.27 32.89 62.47
N LYS A 417 0.74 31.66 62.43
CA LYS A 417 -0.41 31.22 63.22
C LYS A 417 -0.10 31.27 64.72
N GLU A 418 1.08 30.83 65.16
CA GLU A 418 1.48 30.91 66.57
C GLU A 418 1.55 32.35 67.07
N LYS A 419 2.18 33.25 66.30
CA LYS A 419 2.25 34.68 66.63
C LYS A 419 0.87 35.30 66.77
N LEU A 420 -0.02 35.04 65.81
CA LEU A 420 -1.39 35.55 65.86
C LEU A 420 -2.21 34.98 67.02
N ASN A 421 -2.02 33.71 67.37
CA ASN A 421 -2.67 33.11 68.53
C ASN A 421 -2.21 33.75 69.85
N ALA A 422 -0.93 34.13 69.96
CA ALA A 422 -0.42 34.86 71.12
C ALA A 422 -1.05 36.26 71.22
N GLU A 423 -1.13 37.00 70.10
CA GLU A 423 -1.81 38.30 70.02
C GLU A 423 -3.30 38.20 70.39
N ILE A 424 -4.00 37.17 69.89
CA ILE A 424 -5.40 36.91 70.22
C ILE A 424 -5.57 36.59 71.71
N LYS A 425 -4.68 35.78 72.31
CA LYS A 425 -4.69 35.48 73.75
C LYS A 425 -4.46 36.70 74.63
N GLU A 426 -3.63 37.65 74.20
CA GLU A 426 -3.46 38.92 74.92
C GLU A 426 -4.71 39.79 74.82
N LEU A 427 -5.30 39.92 73.62
CA LEU A 427 -6.52 40.68 73.40
C LEU A 427 -7.73 40.07 74.14
N SER A 428 -7.82 38.75 74.22
CA SER A 428 -8.93 38.03 74.85
C SER A 428 -8.96 38.15 76.37
N LYS A 429 -7.83 38.42 77.05
CA LYS A 429 -7.80 38.68 78.50
C LYS A 429 -8.68 39.88 78.93
N SER A 430 -9.06 40.74 77.98
CA SER A 430 -9.90 41.91 78.21
C SER A 430 -11.40 41.69 77.92
N ILE A 431 -11.81 40.50 77.44
CA ILE A 431 -13.17 40.21 76.95
C ILE A 431 -13.68 38.87 77.52
N ASN A 432 -15.00 38.73 77.68
CA ASN A 432 -15.66 37.50 78.14
C ASN A 432 -15.46 36.30 77.17
N ASP A 433 -14.96 35.15 77.67
CA ASP A 433 -14.57 33.95 76.88
C ASP A 433 -15.68 33.41 75.95
N LYS A 434 -16.96 33.54 76.34
CA LYS A 434 -18.09 33.09 75.51
C LYS A 434 -18.25 33.88 74.22
N VAL A 435 -17.96 35.19 74.25
CA VAL A 435 -18.05 36.06 73.07
C VAL A 435 -16.93 35.71 72.08
N VAL A 436 -15.72 35.46 72.59
CA VAL A 436 -14.55 35.05 71.79
C VAL A 436 -14.81 33.75 71.03
N ASN A 437 -15.37 32.74 71.69
CA ASN A 437 -15.67 31.46 71.04
C ASN A 437 -16.71 31.59 69.91
N ILE A 438 -17.78 32.36 70.13
CA ILE A 438 -18.82 32.58 69.10
C ILE A 438 -18.25 33.34 67.90
N THR A 439 -17.42 34.36 68.14
CA THR A 439 -16.71 35.11 67.09
C THR A 439 -15.87 34.18 66.21
N ILE A 440 -15.11 33.27 66.82
CA ILE A 440 -14.27 32.31 66.11
C ILE A 440 -15.16 31.36 65.28
N GLU A 441 -16.25 30.82 65.82
CA GLU A 441 -17.14 29.93 65.07
C GLU A 441 -17.81 30.61 63.87
N ILE A 442 -18.29 31.85 64.04
CA ILE A 442 -18.89 32.65 62.96
C ILE A 442 -17.93 32.79 61.79
N ALA A 443 -16.68 33.12 62.09
CA ALA A 443 -15.69 33.35 61.06
C ALA A 443 -15.32 32.01 60.35
N LYS A 444 -15.23 30.87 61.06
CA LYS A 444 -14.99 29.53 60.47
C LYS A 444 -16.09 29.14 59.49
N ILE A 445 -17.34 29.37 59.88
CA ILE A 445 -18.49 29.06 59.03
C ILE A 445 -18.51 29.97 57.79
N LYS A 446 -18.20 31.26 57.95
CA LYS A 446 -18.15 32.22 56.83
C LYS A 446 -17.12 31.81 55.76
N GLU A 447 -15.96 31.33 56.19
CA GLU A 447 -14.94 30.82 55.29
C GLU A 447 -15.39 29.53 54.58
N SER A 448 -15.99 28.58 55.31
CA SER A 448 -16.51 27.34 54.73
C SER A 448 -17.61 27.61 53.68
N ILE A 449 -18.48 28.59 53.94
CA ILE A 449 -19.45 29.11 52.97
C ILE A 449 -18.74 29.62 51.72
N GLY A 450 -17.67 30.41 51.88
CA GLY A 450 -16.85 30.91 50.78
C GLY A 450 -16.26 29.80 49.92
N GLN A 451 -15.61 28.81 50.55
CA GLN A 451 -15.02 27.65 49.85
C GLN A 451 -16.06 26.87 49.04
N LYS A 452 -17.23 26.60 49.62
CA LYS A 452 -18.30 25.86 48.95
C LYS A 452 -18.88 26.66 47.78
N LYS A 453 -19.03 27.98 47.91
CA LYS A 453 -19.47 28.86 46.81
C LYS A 453 -18.50 28.79 45.64
N THR A 454 -17.20 28.90 45.88
CA THR A 454 -16.19 28.77 44.80
C THR A 454 -16.20 27.38 44.17
N ALA A 455 -16.35 26.30 44.95
CA ALA A 455 -16.45 24.95 44.41
C ALA A 455 -17.71 24.76 43.54
N ILE A 456 -18.84 25.32 43.94
CA ILE A 456 -20.10 25.31 43.16
C ILE A 456 -19.92 26.07 41.84
N GLU A 457 -19.25 27.23 41.85
CA GLU A 457 -18.95 28.00 40.63
C GLU A 457 -18.07 27.19 39.66
N ASN A 458 -17.05 26.51 40.16
CA ASN A 458 -16.20 25.63 39.34
C ASN A 458 -17.01 24.50 38.70
N PHE A 459 -17.87 23.82 39.47
CA PHE A 459 -18.73 22.77 38.92
C PHE A 459 -19.73 23.33 37.90
N ASN A 460 -20.28 24.54 38.10
CA ASN A 460 -21.14 25.17 37.11
C ASN A 460 -20.41 25.47 35.80
N ASN A 461 -19.14 25.87 35.86
CA ASN A 461 -18.32 26.09 34.66
C ASN A 461 -18.00 24.77 33.95
N GLU A 462 -17.72 23.71 34.70
CA GLU A 462 -17.51 22.36 34.15
C GLU A 462 -18.79 21.79 33.50
N ILE A 463 -19.95 21.99 34.11
CA ILE A 463 -21.24 21.61 33.51
C ILE A 463 -21.48 22.36 32.19
N LYS A 464 -21.16 23.66 32.14
CA LYS A 464 -21.27 24.46 30.89
C LYS A 464 -20.36 23.94 29.79
N SER A 465 -19.14 23.50 30.10
CA SER A 465 -18.23 22.93 29.10
C SER A 465 -18.78 21.60 28.56
N TYR A 466 -19.31 20.74 29.43
CA TYR A 466 -19.99 19.52 29.00
C TYR A 466 -21.20 19.80 28.10
N ASP A 467 -22.02 20.81 28.41
CA ASP A 467 -23.16 21.20 27.56
C ASP A 467 -22.76 21.68 26.16
N ALA A 468 -21.58 22.28 26.02
CA ALA A 468 -21.05 22.65 24.72
C ALA A 468 -20.63 21.40 23.91
N VAL A 469 -19.95 20.45 24.57
CA VAL A 469 -19.53 19.18 23.95
C VAL A 469 -20.74 18.36 23.52
N ILE A 470 -21.74 18.21 24.40
CA ILE A 470 -22.96 17.42 24.12
C ILE A 470 -23.71 17.97 22.91
N ARG A 471 -23.82 19.30 22.77
CA ARG A 471 -24.41 19.92 21.57
C ARG A 471 -23.63 19.61 20.29
N GLY A 472 -22.32 19.40 20.38
CA GLY A 472 -21.48 19.00 19.25
C GLY A 472 -21.64 17.53 18.83
N ILE A 473 -22.09 16.65 19.74
CA ILE A 473 -22.22 15.21 19.48
C ILE A 473 -23.19 14.93 18.34
N ASP A 474 -24.35 15.59 18.30
CA ASP A 474 -25.36 15.35 17.27
C ASP A 474 -24.87 15.79 15.88
N ASN A 475 -24.16 16.93 15.80
CA ASN A 475 -23.53 17.36 14.55
C ASN A 475 -22.48 16.35 14.09
N LYS A 476 -21.62 15.86 15.00
CA LYS A 476 -20.62 14.83 14.68
C LYS A 476 -21.29 13.53 14.21
N ARG A 477 -22.39 13.11 14.81
CA ARG A 477 -23.17 11.93 14.39
C ARG A 477 -23.70 12.08 12.97
N LEU A 478 -24.25 13.25 12.63
CA LEU A 478 -24.72 13.53 11.27
C LEU A 478 -23.56 13.47 10.27
N SER A 479 -22.43 14.10 10.57
CA SER A 479 -21.24 14.05 9.71
C SER A 479 -20.69 12.62 9.55
N VAL A 480 -20.72 11.77 10.58
CA VAL A 480 -20.36 10.35 10.48
C VAL A 480 -21.32 9.62 9.53
N ALA A 481 -22.63 9.86 9.64
CA ALA A 481 -23.62 9.21 8.79
C ALA A 481 -23.49 9.64 7.31
N GLU A 482 -23.26 10.92 7.05
CA GLU A 482 -23.02 11.46 5.71
C GLU A 482 -21.75 10.85 5.10
N MET A 483 -20.63 10.87 5.84
CA MET A 483 -19.37 10.32 5.35
C MET A 483 -19.46 8.81 5.07
N LYS A 484 -20.21 8.05 5.88
CA LYS A 484 -20.48 6.62 5.61
C LYS A 484 -21.20 6.43 4.27
N LYS A 485 -22.25 7.22 4.03
CA LYS A 485 -23.01 7.17 2.78
C LYS A 485 -22.12 7.53 1.58
N ASP A 486 -21.24 8.51 1.73
CA ASP A 486 -20.31 8.90 0.67
C ASP A 486 -19.30 7.80 0.34
N VAL A 487 -18.78 7.10 1.34
CA VAL A 487 -17.91 5.92 1.14
C VAL A 487 -18.66 4.83 0.37
N GLU A 488 -19.90 4.53 0.75
CA GLU A 488 -20.72 3.51 0.07
C GLU A 488 -21.02 3.88 -1.39
N ASN A 489 -21.35 5.14 -1.65
CA ASN A 489 -21.59 5.63 -3.01
C ASN A 489 -20.33 5.49 -3.88
N THR A 490 -19.17 5.94 -3.40
CA THR A 490 -17.91 5.83 -4.15
C THR A 490 -17.52 4.37 -4.39
N LYS A 491 -17.76 3.47 -3.43
CA LYS A 491 -17.57 2.01 -3.62
C LYS A 491 -18.50 1.44 -4.69
N ALA A 492 -19.77 1.86 -4.70
CA ALA A 492 -20.74 1.42 -5.69
C ALA A 492 -20.36 1.91 -7.10
N GLU A 493 -19.85 3.12 -7.23
CA GLU A 493 -19.33 3.66 -8.51
C GLU A 493 -18.13 2.87 -9.01
N LEU A 494 -17.16 2.59 -8.14
CA LEU A 494 -16.00 1.77 -8.48
C LEU A 494 -16.43 0.39 -8.99
N HIS A 495 -17.34 -0.28 -8.26
CA HIS A 495 -17.84 -1.59 -8.63
C HIS A 495 -18.56 -1.60 -10.00
N LYS A 496 -19.33 -0.54 -10.32
CA LYS A 496 -19.99 -0.42 -11.63
C LYS A 496 -18.98 -0.33 -12.78
N ILE A 497 -17.85 0.37 -12.57
CA ILE A 497 -16.80 0.48 -13.58
C ILE A 497 -16.08 -0.86 -13.75
N GLU A 498 -15.69 -1.51 -12.66
CA GLU A 498 -15.02 -2.82 -12.70
C GLU A 498 -15.89 -3.89 -13.38
N LEU A 499 -17.20 -3.92 -13.07
CA LEU A 499 -18.16 -4.82 -13.74
C LEU A 499 -18.27 -4.54 -15.24
N ARG A 500 -18.39 -3.27 -15.64
CA ARG A 500 -18.50 -2.90 -17.06
C ARG A 500 -17.30 -3.41 -17.86
N ILE A 501 -16.09 -3.21 -17.34
CA ILE A 501 -14.84 -3.68 -17.98
C ILE A 501 -14.89 -5.21 -18.13
N GLN A 502 -15.25 -5.92 -17.07
CA GLN A 502 -15.34 -7.38 -17.11
C GLN A 502 -16.40 -7.88 -18.10
N GLU A 503 -17.59 -7.29 -18.11
CA GLU A 503 -18.66 -7.67 -19.04
C GLU A 503 -18.21 -7.48 -20.49
N GLN A 504 -17.57 -6.36 -20.81
CA GLN A 504 -17.08 -6.08 -22.16
C GLN A 504 -16.00 -7.08 -22.59
N PHE A 505 -15.01 -7.36 -21.73
CA PHE A 505 -13.99 -8.37 -22.03
C PHE A 505 -14.59 -9.79 -22.12
N ASN A 506 -15.54 -10.13 -21.26
CA ASN A 506 -16.20 -11.44 -21.23
C ASN A 506 -17.20 -11.68 -22.36
N GLN A 507 -17.57 -10.63 -23.11
CA GLN A 507 -18.30 -10.74 -24.36
C GLN A 507 -17.34 -10.99 -25.53
N ILE A 508 -16.24 -10.26 -25.60
CA ILE A 508 -15.35 -10.26 -26.78
C ILE A 508 -14.34 -11.40 -26.75
N ILE A 509 -13.75 -11.75 -25.59
CA ILE A 509 -12.77 -12.84 -25.50
C ILE A 509 -13.33 -14.16 -26.06
N PRO A 510 -14.54 -14.62 -25.68
CA PRO A 510 -15.09 -15.86 -26.23
C PRO A 510 -15.35 -15.79 -27.74
N GLU A 511 -15.78 -14.63 -28.25
CA GLU A 511 -16.02 -14.42 -29.68
C GLU A 511 -14.71 -14.58 -30.47
N VAL A 512 -13.68 -13.83 -30.08
CA VAL A 512 -12.36 -13.86 -30.74
C VAL A 512 -11.70 -15.24 -30.60
N TYR A 513 -11.81 -15.87 -29.43
CA TYR A 513 -11.28 -17.21 -29.21
C TYR A 513 -11.97 -18.26 -30.08
N SER A 514 -13.30 -18.17 -30.25
CA SER A 514 -14.08 -19.10 -31.08
C SER A 514 -13.66 -19.03 -32.55
N ILE A 515 -13.29 -17.84 -33.04
CA ILE A 515 -12.78 -17.64 -34.41
C ILE A 515 -11.42 -18.32 -34.59
N LEU A 516 -10.56 -18.26 -33.57
CA LEU A 516 -9.23 -18.88 -33.59
C LEU A 516 -9.29 -20.41 -33.48
N GLY A 517 -10.36 -20.97 -32.90
CA GLY A 517 -10.70 -22.39 -33.01
C GLY A 517 -9.63 -23.35 -32.46
N PHE A 518 -8.99 -22.99 -31.34
CA PHE A 518 -8.07 -23.88 -30.62
C PHE A 518 -8.82 -24.75 -29.60
N SER A 519 -8.48 -26.03 -29.58
CA SER A 519 -8.86 -27.07 -28.61
C SER A 519 -10.37 -27.27 -28.33
N SER A 520 -10.89 -28.44 -28.72
CA SER A 520 -12.29 -28.86 -28.46
C SER A 520 -12.66 -29.00 -26.97
N ASN A 521 -11.67 -28.96 -26.06
CA ASN A 521 -11.85 -29.17 -24.63
C ASN A 521 -12.03 -27.86 -23.83
N ILE A 522 -11.75 -26.68 -24.40
CA ILE A 522 -11.95 -25.38 -23.74
C ILE A 522 -13.35 -24.88 -24.10
N SER A 523 -14.20 -24.74 -23.08
CA SER A 523 -15.58 -24.28 -23.24
C SER A 523 -15.68 -22.76 -23.26
N ARG A 524 -14.90 -22.08 -22.41
CA ARG A 524 -14.94 -20.63 -22.25
C ARG A 524 -13.68 -20.13 -21.56
N ILE A 525 -13.23 -18.95 -21.96
CA ILE A 525 -12.27 -18.16 -21.20
C ILE A 525 -13.00 -16.92 -20.69
N SER A 526 -12.81 -16.58 -19.42
CA SER A 526 -13.40 -15.41 -18.81
C SER A 526 -12.39 -14.65 -17.96
N LEU A 527 -12.51 -13.34 -17.93
CA LEU A 527 -11.87 -12.46 -16.97
C LEU A 527 -12.72 -12.42 -15.70
N GLU A 528 -12.16 -12.87 -14.59
CA GLU A 528 -12.82 -12.88 -13.28
C GLU A 528 -12.84 -11.48 -12.63
N GLN A 529 -13.56 -11.35 -11.51
CA GLN A 529 -13.69 -10.07 -10.79
C GLN A 529 -12.37 -9.45 -10.35
N ASN A 530 -11.40 -10.32 -10.06
CA ASN A 530 -10.06 -9.93 -9.66
C ASN A 530 -9.13 -9.67 -10.86
N TYR A 531 -9.60 -9.77 -12.11
CA TYR A 531 -8.81 -9.67 -13.35
C TYR A 531 -7.87 -10.84 -13.63
N ASP A 532 -8.11 -12.01 -13.02
CA ASP A 532 -7.48 -13.25 -13.45
C ASP A 532 -8.23 -13.85 -14.65
N LEU A 533 -7.51 -14.45 -15.59
CA LEU A 533 -8.15 -15.25 -16.63
C LEU A 533 -8.45 -16.65 -16.10
N MET A 534 -9.71 -17.05 -16.22
CA MET A 534 -10.23 -18.35 -15.84
C MET A 534 -10.58 -19.15 -17.08
N VAL A 535 -10.10 -20.38 -17.14
CA VAL A 535 -10.39 -21.33 -18.21
C VAL A 535 -11.44 -22.32 -17.72
N SER A 536 -12.57 -22.40 -18.43
CA SER A 536 -13.61 -23.40 -18.21
C SER A 536 -13.53 -24.47 -19.30
N ARG A 537 -13.50 -25.75 -18.90
CA ARG A 537 -13.36 -26.90 -19.82
C ARG A 537 -14.60 -27.77 -19.81
N LYS A 538 -14.86 -28.48 -20.91
CA LYS A 538 -15.91 -29.52 -20.99
C LYS A 538 -15.35 -30.88 -20.60
N THR A 539 -16.11 -31.66 -19.85
CA THR A 539 -15.84 -33.08 -19.62
C THR A 539 -16.49 -33.95 -20.70
N ASP A 540 -16.11 -35.22 -20.78
CA ASP A 540 -16.69 -36.22 -21.69
C ASP A 540 -18.20 -36.46 -21.48
N LYS A 541 -18.78 -35.94 -20.39
CA LYS A 541 -20.21 -35.98 -20.08
C LYS A 541 -20.92 -34.64 -20.36
N ASP A 542 -20.31 -33.77 -21.16
CA ASP A 542 -20.79 -32.41 -21.47
C ASP A 542 -20.96 -31.48 -20.25
N SER A 543 -20.43 -31.85 -19.07
CA SER A 543 -20.41 -30.94 -17.91
C SER A 543 -19.25 -29.96 -18.02
N ILE A 544 -19.49 -28.69 -17.69
CA ILE A 544 -18.47 -27.63 -17.69
C ILE A 544 -17.89 -27.51 -16.28
N TYR A 545 -16.57 -27.54 -16.16
CA TYR A 545 -15.86 -27.31 -14.89
C TYR A 545 -14.81 -26.20 -15.02
N ARG A 546 -14.46 -25.57 -13.90
CA ARG A 546 -13.39 -24.57 -13.82
C ARG A 546 -12.04 -25.26 -13.61
N ASP A 547 -11.07 -24.94 -14.44
CA ASP A 547 -9.71 -25.45 -14.30
C ASP A 547 -9.00 -24.69 -13.16
N MET A 548 -8.77 -25.38 -12.02
CA MET A 548 -8.16 -24.81 -10.81
C MET A 548 -6.70 -24.34 -11.05
N ASP A 549 -6.01 -24.92 -12.04
CA ASP A 549 -4.67 -24.50 -12.47
C ASP A 549 -4.72 -23.54 -13.68
N SER A 550 -5.93 -23.29 -14.22
CA SER A 550 -6.30 -22.29 -15.25
C SER A 550 -5.29 -22.19 -16.40
N ILE A 551 -4.56 -21.07 -16.46
CA ILE A 551 -3.65 -20.71 -17.56
C ILE A 551 -2.41 -21.62 -17.56
N LYS A 552 -2.01 -22.20 -16.42
CA LYS A 552 -0.78 -23.01 -16.28
C LYS A 552 -0.86 -24.37 -16.96
N THR A 553 -2.07 -24.86 -17.25
CA THR A 553 -2.31 -26.14 -17.91
C THR A 553 -2.34 -26.03 -19.44
N LEU A 554 -2.23 -24.79 -19.96
CA LEU A 554 -2.30 -24.52 -21.40
C LEU A 554 -0.94 -24.72 -22.08
N SER A 555 -0.99 -25.22 -23.30
CA SER A 555 0.16 -25.25 -24.20
C SER A 555 0.62 -23.84 -24.57
N LYS A 556 1.88 -23.70 -24.99
CA LYS A 556 2.42 -22.40 -25.44
C LYS A 556 1.54 -21.76 -26.52
N SER A 557 1.11 -22.53 -27.51
CA SER A 557 0.26 -22.04 -28.60
C SER A 557 -1.11 -21.59 -28.11
N GLU A 558 -1.71 -22.26 -27.13
CA GLU A 558 -2.97 -21.81 -26.52
C GLU A 558 -2.78 -20.51 -25.73
N LEU A 559 -1.67 -20.34 -25.02
CA LEU A 559 -1.35 -19.10 -24.31
C LEU A 559 -1.21 -17.91 -25.26
N GLU A 560 -0.54 -18.10 -26.40
CA GLU A 560 -0.44 -17.05 -27.43
C GLU A 560 -1.82 -16.65 -27.97
N VAL A 561 -2.68 -17.62 -28.23
CA VAL A 561 -4.05 -17.40 -28.73
C VAL A 561 -4.91 -16.64 -27.71
N ILE A 562 -4.82 -17.00 -26.43
CA ILE A 562 -5.52 -16.27 -25.37
C ILE A 562 -4.96 -14.86 -25.22
N GLY A 563 -3.65 -14.70 -25.22
CA GLY A 563 -3.00 -13.40 -25.19
C GLY A 563 -3.47 -12.50 -26.33
N LEU A 564 -3.55 -13.05 -27.54
CA LEU A 564 -4.06 -12.36 -28.72
C LEU A 564 -5.55 -12.01 -28.59
N ALA A 565 -6.38 -12.92 -28.08
CA ALA A 565 -7.80 -12.66 -27.84
C ALA A 565 -8.02 -11.53 -26.82
N VAL A 566 -7.24 -11.51 -25.73
CA VAL A 566 -7.25 -10.42 -24.74
C VAL A 566 -6.78 -9.12 -25.38
N MET A 567 -5.74 -9.17 -26.21
CA MET A 567 -5.20 -8.00 -26.90
C MET A 567 -6.26 -7.33 -27.79
N ILE A 568 -6.91 -8.13 -28.64
CA ILE A 568 -7.96 -7.67 -29.56
C ILE A 568 -9.19 -7.17 -28.79
N SER A 569 -9.55 -7.85 -27.70
CA SER A 569 -10.63 -7.42 -26.83
C SER A 569 -10.34 -6.03 -26.27
N GLY A 570 -9.13 -5.80 -25.74
CA GLY A 570 -8.76 -4.48 -25.23
C GLY A 570 -8.71 -3.40 -26.32
N TYR A 571 -8.37 -3.75 -27.56
CA TYR A 571 -8.43 -2.80 -28.70
C TYR A 571 -9.85 -2.30 -28.94
N ILE A 572 -10.83 -3.21 -28.93
CA ILE A 572 -12.24 -2.92 -29.14
C ILE A 572 -12.83 -2.17 -27.94
N VAL A 573 -12.60 -2.67 -26.71
CA VAL A 573 -13.15 -2.08 -25.48
C VAL A 573 -12.67 -0.64 -25.27
N ASN A 574 -11.41 -0.35 -25.58
CA ASN A 574 -10.85 0.98 -25.47
C ASN A 574 -11.07 1.84 -26.73
N ASN A 575 -11.80 1.34 -27.72
CA ASN A 575 -12.10 2.03 -28.99
C ASN A 575 -10.84 2.61 -29.67
N LEU A 576 -9.73 1.86 -29.65
CA LEU A 576 -8.42 2.37 -30.06
C LEU A 576 -8.35 2.71 -31.56
N LYS A 577 -9.29 2.21 -32.36
CA LYS A 577 -9.41 2.56 -33.78
C LYS A 577 -9.52 4.07 -34.03
N GLU A 578 -10.07 4.84 -33.09
CA GLU A 578 -10.20 6.31 -33.24
C GLU A 578 -8.87 7.05 -33.10
N TYR A 579 -7.91 6.45 -32.40
CA TYR A 579 -6.63 7.06 -32.08
C TYR A 579 -5.45 6.45 -32.84
N PHE A 580 -5.51 5.13 -33.05
CA PHE A 580 -4.51 4.34 -33.74
C PHE A 580 -5.21 3.18 -34.49
N PRO A 581 -5.64 3.40 -35.73
CA PRO A 581 -6.44 2.45 -36.50
C PRO A 581 -5.61 1.31 -37.14
N TYR A 582 -4.40 1.08 -36.63
CA TYR A 582 -3.52 -0.01 -37.05
C TYR A 582 -3.49 -1.12 -36.00
N ILE A 583 -3.49 -2.36 -36.45
CA ILE A 583 -3.10 -3.51 -35.63
C ILE A 583 -1.81 -4.09 -36.22
N LEU A 584 -0.76 -4.14 -35.41
CA LEU A 584 0.55 -4.65 -35.80
C LEU A 584 0.78 -6.02 -35.18
N LEU A 585 1.14 -6.99 -35.99
CA LEU A 585 1.29 -8.39 -35.60
C LEU A 585 2.67 -8.91 -35.98
N ASP A 586 3.43 -9.33 -34.98
CA ASP A 586 4.72 -9.99 -35.17
C ASP A 586 4.52 -11.51 -35.28
N GLU A 587 5.00 -12.09 -36.38
CA GLU A 587 5.13 -13.53 -36.63
C GLU A 587 4.13 -14.46 -35.90
N LEU A 588 2.93 -14.64 -36.46
CA LEU A 588 1.89 -15.53 -35.92
C LEU A 588 2.13 -17.03 -36.26
N THR A 589 3.31 -17.54 -35.93
CA THR A 589 3.77 -18.91 -36.28
C THR A 589 2.98 -20.04 -35.61
N PHE A 590 2.23 -19.73 -34.57
CA PHE A 590 1.38 -20.69 -33.85
C PHE A 590 0.00 -20.90 -34.50
N LEU A 591 -0.36 -20.12 -35.53
CA LEU A 591 -1.61 -20.24 -36.28
C LEU A 591 -1.40 -20.97 -37.60
N ASP A 592 -2.32 -21.88 -37.93
CA ASP A 592 -2.41 -22.41 -39.30
C ASP A 592 -3.07 -21.39 -40.25
N ASN A 593 -2.96 -21.64 -41.55
CA ASN A 593 -3.47 -20.76 -42.61
C ASN A 593 -4.96 -20.46 -42.51
N LYS A 594 -5.76 -21.45 -42.12
CA LYS A 594 -7.22 -21.31 -42.05
C LYS A 594 -7.60 -20.38 -40.91
N ARG A 595 -6.96 -20.56 -39.75
CA ARG A 595 -7.15 -19.74 -38.55
C ARG A 595 -6.60 -18.33 -38.73
N LEU A 596 -5.42 -18.21 -39.36
CA LEU A 596 -4.84 -16.91 -39.68
C LEU A 596 -5.78 -16.11 -40.59
N LYS A 597 -6.32 -16.73 -41.64
CA LYS A 597 -7.30 -16.09 -42.53
C LYS A 597 -8.56 -15.64 -41.77
N ALA A 598 -9.14 -16.53 -40.96
CA ALA A 598 -10.33 -16.19 -40.17
C ALA A 598 -10.09 -15.03 -39.20
N LEU A 599 -8.89 -14.97 -38.60
CA LEU A 599 -8.47 -13.86 -37.76
C LEU A 599 -8.33 -12.56 -38.56
N MET A 600 -7.73 -12.59 -39.74
CA MET A 600 -7.59 -11.40 -40.59
C MET A 600 -8.97 -10.87 -41.02
N ASP A 601 -9.86 -11.75 -41.48
CA ASP A 601 -11.24 -11.40 -41.86
C ASP A 601 -12.03 -10.77 -40.70
N TYR A 602 -11.72 -11.15 -39.46
CA TYR A 602 -12.29 -10.52 -38.27
C TYR A 602 -11.64 -9.17 -37.95
N MET A 603 -10.31 -9.09 -38.00
CA MET A 603 -9.55 -7.87 -37.71
C MET A 603 -9.85 -6.73 -38.69
N GLU A 604 -10.09 -7.04 -39.97
CA GLU A 604 -10.46 -6.05 -41.00
C GLU A 604 -11.81 -5.36 -40.70
N LYS A 605 -12.66 -5.96 -39.86
CA LYS A 605 -13.92 -5.34 -39.42
C LYS A 605 -13.75 -4.36 -38.27
N ILE A 606 -12.63 -4.43 -37.55
CA ILE A 606 -12.41 -3.66 -36.31
C ILE A 606 -11.29 -2.62 -36.44
N ALA A 607 -10.34 -2.79 -37.36
CA ALA A 607 -9.24 -1.87 -37.63
C ALA A 607 -9.18 -1.50 -39.12
N VAL A 608 -8.61 -0.32 -39.44
CA VAL A 608 -8.51 0.16 -40.83
C VAL A 608 -7.40 -0.58 -41.57
N SER A 609 -6.25 -0.79 -40.92
CA SER A 609 -5.14 -1.53 -41.52
C SER A 609 -4.54 -2.54 -40.53
N ILE A 610 -4.16 -3.70 -41.07
CA ILE A 610 -3.43 -4.73 -40.34
C ILE A 610 -2.03 -4.82 -40.94
N ILE A 611 -1.00 -4.80 -40.10
CA ILE A 611 0.40 -4.93 -40.52
C ILE A 611 0.95 -6.23 -39.95
N LEU A 612 1.29 -7.17 -40.81
CA LEU A 612 1.77 -8.50 -40.42
C LEU A 612 3.19 -8.73 -40.93
N THR A 613 4.13 -9.06 -40.04
CA THR A 613 5.56 -9.18 -40.40
C THR A 613 5.95 -10.48 -41.10
N LYS A 614 5.07 -11.49 -41.11
CA LYS A 614 5.32 -12.75 -41.82
C LYS A 614 4.01 -13.47 -42.08
N LEU A 615 3.79 -13.83 -43.34
CA LEU A 615 2.73 -14.75 -43.73
C LEU A 615 3.29 -16.18 -43.83
N PRO A 616 2.53 -17.21 -43.42
CA PRO A 616 2.82 -18.58 -43.83
C PRO A 616 2.85 -18.74 -45.37
N PRO A 617 3.69 -19.63 -45.93
CA PRO A 617 3.88 -19.77 -47.38
C PRO A 617 2.61 -20.14 -48.17
N GLU A 618 1.65 -20.79 -47.53
CA GLU A 618 0.43 -21.29 -48.17
C GLU A 618 -0.74 -20.29 -48.12
N THR A 619 -0.58 -19.13 -47.48
CA THR A 619 -1.59 -18.07 -47.35
C THR A 619 -1.54 -16.98 -48.43
N GLU A 620 -0.69 -17.11 -49.45
CA GLU A 620 -0.49 -16.12 -50.54
C GLU A 620 -1.74 -15.76 -51.37
N LYS A 621 -2.90 -16.39 -51.11
CA LYS A 621 -4.18 -16.16 -51.81
C LYS A 621 -5.13 -15.19 -51.09
N ILE A 622 -4.71 -14.54 -50.01
CA ILE A 622 -5.49 -13.51 -49.31
C ILE A 622 -5.24 -12.18 -50.03
N GLY A 623 -6.25 -11.32 -50.23
CA GLY A 623 -6.15 -10.06 -50.96
C GLY A 623 -5.25 -9.04 -50.26
N GLN A 624 -3.94 -9.27 -50.30
CA GLN A 624 -2.92 -8.64 -49.46
C GLN A 624 -1.99 -7.75 -50.27
N ARG A 625 -1.53 -6.64 -49.68
CA ARG A 625 -0.43 -5.84 -50.23
C ARG A 625 0.89 -6.30 -49.64
N ARG A 626 1.86 -6.61 -50.50
CA ARG A 626 3.24 -6.90 -50.10
C ARG A 626 4.05 -5.61 -49.96
N ILE A 627 4.78 -5.51 -48.87
CA ILE A 627 5.75 -4.45 -48.59
C ILE A 627 7.12 -5.13 -48.55
N ASP A 628 7.87 -5.00 -49.64
CA ASP A 628 9.21 -5.55 -49.76
C ASP A 628 10.22 -4.62 -49.09
N ILE A 629 10.92 -5.12 -48.07
CA ILE A 629 12.05 -4.39 -47.48
C ILE A 629 13.30 -4.75 -48.29
N ALA A 630 13.73 -3.83 -49.17
CA ALA A 630 14.94 -4.00 -49.98
C ALA A 630 16.17 -4.40 -49.13
N SER A 631 17.01 -5.31 -49.63
CA SER A 631 18.23 -5.78 -48.93
C SER A 631 19.17 -4.65 -48.53
N ASP A 632 19.20 -3.58 -49.32
CA ASP A 632 20.09 -2.43 -49.15
C ASP A 632 19.67 -1.53 -47.97
N ALA A 633 18.47 -1.75 -47.42
CA ALA A 633 17.97 -1.17 -46.17
C ALA A 633 18.57 -1.82 -44.92
N LEU A 634 19.25 -2.97 -45.06
CA LEU A 634 19.89 -3.73 -43.99
C LEU A 634 21.40 -3.86 -44.26
N THR A 635 22.16 -2.85 -43.84
CA THR A 635 23.59 -2.98 -43.52
C THR A 635 23.95 -1.97 -42.49
#